data_AF-A0A1A9HWX0-F1
#
_entry.id   AF-A0A1A9HWX0-F1
#
_cell.length_a   1.000
_cell.length_b   1.000
_cell.length_c   1.000
_cell.angle_alpha   90.00
_cell.angle_beta   90.00
_cell.angle_gamma   90.00
#
_symmetry.space_group_name_H-M   'P 1'
#
loop_
_entity.id
_entity.type
_entity.pdbx_description
1 polymer ?
#
loop_
_entity_poly.entity_id
_entity_poly.type
_entity_poly.pdbx_seq_one_letter_code
_entity_poly.pdbx_strand_id
1 'polypeptide(L)'
;MSRLNRVVFDSLTLKQQSGLEEILCSENAELFQGYRTTALQSPLAAKNLHTARKIAGYILGENNEIDTIKLIEATNYLIHCTYPLGPHRHNEAKAREHLLCMLKALKENPNLKNHIKALFIPSYTAIQHLIRHTLALDSHVSLSVFHVRQAVLTALFTYLRQDVGSCFATATAILIHQEYPERFLKDIDDLLSSGKLSRVIGTREITVPINLSGCIGELFKPLHILDLYPDPLRKLSSSPGLQKAFQAAGILETLSDPQIHVQQLLAHEYLLNKIQNAYETITANEIIESTLLHYYQISKNTVRSILFKEGLFSKEQLLLNSQFPHELSETHKVYRYLSAYEEAKFAFVRDTQNPLLKAWEYTLATFADANQPTAANHIRIALGWHNDGPQSLVGLLKTFAEEEIETLHTLVQQCEQTYHEARAQLAYIESRMRSPLNNQDSQILTMDHIRFRQELNKALYDWDSAQEKAKQFAVLPDFLISFYTKQIPLYFRSSYDAFIQEFAHLYADTPAGFRIFFTHGRTHPHAWSPIYSINEFIRFLSEFFTSTEIDLLSKHAVIGLEKETTTLIHRITALLHKESFQEAALQRILQAYDLPIPESILHHLDKISHMPWVYVSGGTVTSLLTDYFEHTEPLTIIEKYPENAHELAAFFADALKDLPTGIKNYLEEGTHSLIASSPTHVFSITAGAPLFKEAWDNDWYSYTWLRDIWMKQHNDFLYVTTLSHQGIYTFIERFCNKYALQDVVQNFHNFCSDYTLTLPEFYEKASRFLQQLYRHAPKAFTLYQRYLVHQIVNDIPYVSEQQLPEILDNISSYLGISSRMAYDNFSALIEQHVPKLSLLSSADVRHLYKGLLMESYQKLYTEEDMYLRLATAMRHHNLAYPAPLLFGDTNWPYSYFGFIVNPGTQQIDLWQFNYAGLQGYPLNNIEEILSLQQPWTLYSNPIDYGMPPPPGYRSHMPKGFF
;
A
#
# COMPACT_ATOMS: atom_id res chain seq x y z
N MET A 1 -25.73 -25.54 -17.13
CA MET A 1 -24.39 -26.18 -17.13
C MET A 1 -24.12 -26.78 -15.77
N SER A 2 -23.36 -27.88 -15.74
CA SER A 2 -23.16 -28.75 -14.57
C SER A 2 -22.96 -27.95 -13.29
N ARG A 3 -24.02 -27.87 -12.47
CA ARG A 3 -23.97 -27.30 -11.12
C ARG A 3 -23.57 -28.37 -10.09
N LEU A 4 -23.03 -29.50 -10.56
CA LEU A 4 -22.80 -30.67 -9.73
C LEU A 4 -21.92 -30.35 -8.52
N ASN A 5 -20.80 -29.65 -8.73
CA ASN A 5 -19.95 -29.25 -7.63
C ASN A 5 -20.63 -28.35 -6.60
N ARG A 6 -21.60 -27.53 -6.98
CA ARG A 6 -22.36 -26.71 -6.03
C ARG A 6 -23.35 -27.58 -5.25
N VAL A 7 -24.09 -28.44 -5.95
CA VAL A 7 -25.08 -29.33 -5.33
C VAL A 7 -24.42 -30.29 -4.33
N VAL A 8 -23.31 -30.93 -4.73
CA VAL A 8 -22.54 -31.82 -3.84
C VAL A 8 -21.89 -31.03 -2.69
N PHE A 9 -21.40 -29.83 -2.95
CA PHE A 9 -20.85 -28.99 -1.90
C PHE A 9 -21.90 -28.64 -0.85
N ASP A 10 -23.09 -28.18 -1.28
CA ASP A 10 -24.19 -27.81 -0.40
C ASP A 10 -24.73 -29.00 0.41
N SER A 11 -24.66 -30.22 -0.12
CA SER A 11 -25.08 -31.44 0.60
C SER A 11 -24.08 -31.85 1.68
N LEU A 12 -22.79 -31.61 1.46
CA LEU A 12 -21.71 -31.97 2.39
C LEU A 12 -21.53 -30.93 3.51
N THR A 13 -21.77 -29.63 3.25
CA THR A 13 -21.69 -28.58 4.28
C THR A 13 -22.69 -28.79 5.42
N LEU A 14 -23.87 -29.36 5.14
CA LEU A 14 -24.91 -29.63 6.14
C LEU A 14 -24.55 -30.74 7.16
N LYS A 15 -23.47 -31.51 6.94
CA LYS A 15 -23.12 -32.70 7.74
C LYS A 15 -22.00 -32.48 8.78
N GLN A 16 -21.42 -31.28 8.87
CA GLN A 16 -20.25 -31.04 9.72
C GLN A 16 -20.60 -30.97 11.22
N GLN A 17 -19.91 -31.77 12.06
CA GLN A 17 -20.09 -31.79 13.52
C GLN A 17 -18.80 -32.17 14.26
N SER A 18 -17.94 -31.19 14.56
CA SER A 18 -16.94 -31.22 15.65
C SER A 18 -16.27 -29.84 15.81
N GLY A 19 -15.59 -29.57 16.94
CA GLY A 19 -15.07 -28.23 17.28
C GLY A 19 -13.97 -27.68 16.34
N LEU A 20 -12.93 -28.46 16.01
CA LEU A 20 -11.88 -28.02 15.08
C LEU A 20 -12.35 -28.00 13.61
N GLU A 21 -13.24 -28.93 13.26
CA GLU A 21 -13.88 -28.95 11.94
C GLU A 21 -14.73 -27.70 11.71
N GLU A 22 -15.46 -27.23 12.73
CA GLU A 22 -16.19 -25.96 12.67
C GLU A 22 -15.24 -24.77 12.46
N ILE A 23 -14.03 -24.79 13.01
CA ILE A 23 -13.08 -23.69 12.82
C ILE A 23 -12.45 -23.73 11.42
N LEU A 24 -11.98 -24.90 10.97
CA LEU A 24 -11.13 -25.01 9.79
C LEU A 24 -11.89 -25.33 8.51
N CYS A 25 -13.09 -25.90 8.62
CA CYS A 25 -13.84 -26.45 7.50
C CYS A 25 -15.27 -25.89 7.38
N SER A 26 -15.75 -25.09 8.35
CA SER A 26 -17.08 -24.48 8.25
C SER A 26 -17.21 -23.55 7.04
N GLU A 27 -18.42 -23.54 6.49
CA GLU A 27 -18.75 -22.81 5.28
C GLU A 27 -20.02 -22.00 5.52
N ASN A 28 -19.91 -20.67 5.51
CA ASN A 28 -21.07 -19.78 5.40
C ASN A 28 -21.27 -19.42 3.93
N ALA A 29 -22.03 -20.25 3.23
CA ALA A 29 -22.26 -20.11 1.79
C ALA A 29 -22.94 -18.78 1.45
N GLU A 30 -23.91 -18.34 2.24
CA GLU A 30 -24.65 -17.08 2.03
C GLU A 30 -23.70 -15.88 2.13
N LEU A 31 -22.91 -15.80 3.20
CA LEU A 31 -21.96 -14.71 3.41
C LEU A 31 -20.87 -14.69 2.33
N PHE A 32 -20.34 -15.87 1.96
CA PHE A 32 -19.36 -15.98 0.88
C PHE A 32 -19.93 -15.48 -0.46
N GLN A 33 -21.18 -15.85 -0.79
CA GLN A 33 -21.84 -15.38 -2.01
C GLN A 33 -22.13 -13.87 -1.95
N GLY A 34 -22.44 -13.32 -0.78
CA GLY A 34 -22.60 -11.88 -0.57
C GLY A 34 -21.35 -11.09 -0.96
N TYR A 35 -20.19 -11.47 -0.42
CA TYR A 35 -18.91 -10.84 -0.79
C TYR A 35 -18.58 -11.05 -2.28
N ARG A 36 -18.76 -12.27 -2.78
CA ARG A 36 -18.44 -12.59 -4.18
C ARG A 36 -19.30 -11.84 -5.19
N THR A 37 -20.59 -11.66 -4.92
CA THR A 37 -21.56 -11.05 -5.87
C THR A 37 -21.17 -9.62 -6.22
N THR A 38 -20.63 -8.89 -5.24
CA THR A 38 -20.25 -7.47 -5.41
C THR A 38 -18.80 -7.28 -5.81
N ALA A 39 -17.92 -8.22 -5.48
CA ALA A 39 -16.46 -8.16 -5.67
C ALA A 39 -15.75 -6.94 -5.02
N LEU A 40 -16.50 -6.11 -4.27
CA LEU A 40 -15.99 -5.01 -3.45
C LEU A 40 -15.05 -5.54 -2.36
N GLN A 41 -15.34 -6.72 -1.85
CA GLN A 41 -14.55 -7.40 -0.82
C GLN A 41 -14.21 -8.83 -1.24
N SER A 42 -13.05 -9.30 -0.81
CA SER A 42 -12.58 -10.65 -1.08
C SER A 42 -13.21 -11.64 -0.11
N PRO A 43 -14.04 -12.60 -0.58
CA PRO A 43 -14.59 -13.64 0.28
C PRO A 43 -13.49 -14.53 0.88
N LEU A 44 -12.37 -14.68 0.19
CA LEU A 44 -11.24 -15.50 0.63
C LEU A 44 -10.45 -14.81 1.75
N ALA A 45 -10.30 -13.47 1.66
CA ALA A 45 -9.67 -12.69 2.72
C ALA A 45 -10.53 -12.72 4.00
N ALA A 46 -11.86 -12.59 3.84
CA ALA A 46 -12.81 -12.71 4.94
C ALA A 46 -12.67 -14.05 5.68
N LYS A 47 -12.63 -15.14 4.91
CA LYS A 47 -12.48 -16.48 5.48
C LYS A 47 -11.11 -16.72 6.10
N ASN A 48 -10.03 -16.23 5.48
CA ASN A 48 -8.68 -16.32 6.05
C ASN A 48 -8.60 -15.65 7.42
N LEU A 49 -9.06 -14.40 7.53
CA LEU A 49 -9.02 -13.66 8.80
C LEU A 49 -9.94 -14.29 9.86
N HIS A 50 -11.12 -14.75 9.46
CA HIS A 50 -12.03 -15.46 10.37
C HIS A 50 -11.37 -16.73 10.94
N THR A 51 -10.77 -17.55 10.06
CA THR A 51 -10.07 -18.79 10.45
C THR A 51 -8.90 -18.47 11.38
N ALA A 52 -8.10 -17.44 11.06
CA ALA A 52 -6.98 -17.00 11.88
C ALA A 52 -7.41 -16.59 13.30
N ARG A 53 -8.47 -15.79 13.43
CA ARG A 53 -9.03 -15.36 14.74
C ARG A 53 -9.49 -16.55 15.59
N LYS A 54 -10.16 -17.50 14.96
CA LYS A 54 -10.70 -18.70 15.62
C LYS A 54 -9.61 -19.67 16.04
N ILE A 55 -8.62 -19.94 15.18
CA ILE A 55 -7.48 -20.80 15.53
C ILE A 55 -6.61 -20.17 16.61
N ALA A 56 -6.35 -18.86 16.54
CA ALA A 56 -5.63 -18.13 17.58
C ALA A 56 -6.33 -18.26 18.95
N GLY A 57 -7.67 -18.14 18.98
CA GLY A 57 -8.46 -18.35 20.20
C GLY A 57 -8.46 -19.81 20.67
N TYR A 58 -8.46 -20.78 19.75
CA TYR A 58 -8.48 -22.21 20.07
C TYR A 58 -7.22 -22.67 20.80
N ILE A 59 -6.05 -22.30 20.26
CA ILE A 59 -4.75 -22.79 20.78
C ILE A 59 -4.30 -22.09 22.07
N LEU A 60 -4.95 -21.01 22.47
CA LEU A 60 -4.70 -20.37 23.76
C LEU A 60 -5.46 -21.12 24.86
N GLY A 61 -4.73 -21.58 25.88
CA GLY A 61 -5.27 -22.24 27.05
C GLY A 61 -5.85 -21.26 28.08
N GLU A 62 -6.52 -21.80 29.11
CA GLU A 62 -7.13 -21.00 30.19
C GLU A 62 -6.10 -20.21 31.01
N ASN A 63 -4.83 -20.65 31.02
CA ASN A 63 -3.71 -19.94 31.61
C ASN A 63 -3.15 -18.80 30.72
N ASN A 64 -3.81 -18.50 29.60
CA ASN A 64 -3.41 -17.57 28.56
C ASN A 64 -2.14 -17.98 27.78
N GLU A 65 -1.59 -19.17 27.99
CA GLU A 65 -0.43 -19.69 27.26
C GLU A 65 -0.86 -20.56 26.08
N ILE A 66 0.06 -20.83 25.15
CA ILE A 66 -0.23 -21.73 24.03
C ILE A 66 -0.33 -23.17 24.56
N ASP A 67 -1.52 -23.75 24.45
CA ASP A 67 -1.78 -25.15 24.75
C ASP A 67 -1.13 -26.03 23.68
N THR A 68 -0.09 -26.75 24.07
CA THR A 68 0.69 -27.57 23.15
C THR A 68 -0.12 -28.77 22.62
N ILE A 69 -1.10 -29.29 23.37
CA ILE A 69 -1.95 -30.39 22.91
C ILE A 69 -2.85 -29.87 21.80
N LYS A 70 -3.55 -28.75 22.02
CA LYS A 70 -4.41 -28.11 21.02
C LYS A 70 -3.64 -27.65 19.79
N LEU A 71 -2.41 -27.16 19.96
CA LEU A 71 -1.53 -26.82 18.85
C LEU A 71 -1.23 -28.04 17.97
N ILE A 72 -0.86 -29.17 18.57
CA ILE A 72 -0.59 -30.41 17.83
C ILE A 72 -1.84 -30.91 17.12
N GLU A 73 -2.99 -30.87 17.80
CA GLU A 73 -4.28 -31.28 17.25
C GLU A 73 -4.67 -30.42 16.04
N ALA A 74 -4.59 -29.09 16.17
CA ALA A 74 -4.89 -28.15 15.08
C ALA A 74 -3.94 -28.34 13.89
N THR A 75 -2.63 -28.53 14.14
CA THR A 75 -1.65 -28.81 13.08
C THR A 75 -1.97 -30.11 12.35
N ASN A 76 -2.22 -31.20 13.08
CA ASN A 76 -2.52 -32.50 12.48
C ASN A 76 -3.85 -32.47 11.70
N TYR A 77 -4.87 -31.81 12.24
CA TYR A 77 -6.15 -31.67 11.56
C TYR A 77 -6.02 -30.84 10.28
N LEU A 78 -5.28 -29.72 10.33
CA LEU A 78 -5.07 -28.86 9.16
C LEU A 78 -4.31 -29.60 8.05
N ILE A 79 -3.32 -30.45 8.36
CA ILE A 79 -2.63 -31.29 7.37
C ILE A 79 -3.66 -32.06 6.54
N HIS A 80 -4.64 -32.71 7.18
CA HIS A 80 -5.67 -33.50 6.52
C HIS A 80 -6.75 -32.70 5.78
N CYS A 81 -6.83 -31.38 6.02
CA CYS A 81 -7.79 -30.51 5.36
C CYS A 81 -7.13 -29.27 4.70
N THR A 82 -5.87 -29.36 4.28
CA THR A 82 -5.13 -28.21 3.74
C THR A 82 -5.77 -27.66 2.47
N TYR A 83 -6.20 -28.53 1.55
CA TYR A 83 -6.61 -28.13 0.20
C TYR A 83 -8.12 -28.24 0.00
N PRO A 84 -8.82 -27.15 -0.38
CA PRO A 84 -10.26 -27.19 -0.57
C PRO A 84 -10.68 -27.61 -1.99
N LEU A 85 -11.67 -28.47 -2.07
CA LEU A 85 -12.34 -28.89 -3.31
C LEU A 85 -13.57 -28.04 -3.66
N GLY A 86 -14.05 -27.22 -2.73
CA GLY A 86 -15.25 -26.42 -2.95
C GLY A 86 -15.21 -25.49 -4.17
N PRO A 87 -16.38 -25.11 -4.73
CA PRO A 87 -16.46 -24.15 -5.83
C PRO A 87 -15.91 -22.80 -5.37
N HIS A 88 -14.98 -22.24 -6.15
CA HIS A 88 -14.29 -20.96 -5.85
C HIS A 88 -13.47 -20.93 -4.54
N ARG A 89 -13.22 -22.10 -3.91
CA ARG A 89 -12.41 -22.21 -2.68
C ARG A 89 -10.93 -22.51 -2.93
N HIS A 90 -10.59 -23.05 -4.11
CA HIS A 90 -9.23 -23.52 -4.44
C HIS A 90 -8.12 -22.49 -4.15
N ASN A 91 -8.37 -21.20 -4.38
CA ASN A 91 -7.39 -20.14 -4.10
C ASN A 91 -7.10 -19.94 -2.59
N GLU A 92 -7.85 -20.55 -1.68
CA GLU A 92 -7.53 -20.57 -0.24
C GLU A 92 -6.34 -21.47 0.09
N ALA A 93 -5.92 -22.35 -0.83
CA ALA A 93 -4.80 -23.27 -0.63
C ALA A 93 -3.57 -22.56 -0.04
N LYS A 94 -3.17 -21.44 -0.65
CA LYS A 94 -1.99 -20.66 -0.23
C LYS A 94 -2.12 -20.04 1.15
N ALA A 95 -3.30 -19.53 1.47
CA ALA A 95 -3.61 -19.03 2.80
C ALA A 95 -3.59 -20.14 3.88
N ARG A 96 -4.02 -21.36 3.52
CA ARG A 96 -4.02 -22.52 4.43
C ARG A 96 -2.63 -23.12 4.58
N GLU A 97 -1.83 -23.15 3.51
CA GLU A 97 -0.41 -23.50 3.54
C GLU A 97 0.36 -22.56 4.49
N HIS A 98 0.13 -21.25 4.40
CA HIS A 98 0.68 -20.27 5.35
C HIS A 98 0.30 -20.58 6.80
N LEU A 99 -1.00 -20.76 7.07
CA LEU A 99 -1.47 -21.11 8.41
C LEU A 99 -0.81 -22.38 8.93
N LEU A 100 -0.71 -23.42 8.10
CA LEU A 100 -0.06 -24.67 8.46
C LEU A 100 1.44 -24.49 8.73
N CYS A 101 2.12 -23.69 7.91
CA CYS A 101 3.53 -23.36 8.11
C CYS A 101 3.74 -22.67 9.47
N MET A 102 2.94 -21.67 9.80
CA MET A 102 3.03 -20.95 11.08
C MET A 102 2.71 -21.83 12.29
N LEU A 103 1.73 -22.73 12.18
CA LEU A 103 1.43 -23.71 13.24
C LEU A 103 2.58 -24.71 13.45
N LYS A 104 3.22 -25.17 12.36
CA LYS A 104 4.43 -26.01 12.44
C LYS A 104 5.60 -25.24 13.06
N ALA A 105 5.84 -23.99 12.64
CA ALA A 105 6.87 -23.14 13.20
C ALA A 105 6.69 -22.93 14.71
N LEU A 106 5.45 -22.67 15.17
CA LEU A 106 5.14 -22.59 16.61
C LEU A 106 5.37 -23.91 17.34
N LYS A 107 5.11 -25.05 16.69
CA LYS A 107 5.33 -26.37 17.28
C LYS A 107 6.82 -26.67 17.46
N GLU A 108 7.63 -26.30 16.46
CA GLU A 108 9.05 -26.68 16.34
C GLU A 108 10.00 -25.69 17.01
N ASN A 109 9.68 -24.38 16.98
CA ASN A 109 10.54 -23.33 17.53
C ASN A 109 10.02 -22.81 18.88
N PRO A 110 10.68 -23.14 20.01
CA PRO A 110 10.27 -22.68 21.34
C PRO A 110 10.42 -21.17 21.52
N ASN A 111 11.33 -20.51 20.79
CA ASN A 111 11.53 -19.06 20.90
C ASN A 111 10.27 -18.30 20.49
N LEU A 112 9.54 -18.76 19.46
CA LEU A 112 8.30 -18.11 19.04
C LEU A 112 7.24 -18.13 20.16
N LYS A 113 7.11 -19.26 20.86
CA LYS A 113 6.20 -19.38 22.02
C LYS A 113 6.62 -18.44 23.15
N ASN A 114 7.92 -18.31 23.40
CA ASN A 114 8.46 -17.44 24.44
C ASN A 114 8.19 -15.96 24.16
N HIS A 115 8.37 -15.51 22.91
CA HIS A 115 8.03 -14.14 22.51
C HIS A 115 6.54 -13.84 22.74
N ILE A 116 5.64 -14.74 22.30
CA ILE A 116 4.19 -14.56 22.52
C ILE A 116 3.84 -14.55 24.01
N LYS A 117 4.50 -15.38 24.82
CA LYS A 117 4.29 -15.42 26.27
C LYS A 117 4.76 -14.13 26.96
N ALA A 118 5.79 -13.46 26.43
CA ALA A 118 6.31 -12.21 27.00
C ALA A 118 5.39 -10.99 26.79
N LEU A 119 4.46 -11.06 25.84
CA LEU A 119 3.54 -9.97 25.52
C LEU A 119 2.66 -9.57 26.72
N PHE A 120 2.48 -8.26 26.89
CA PHE A 120 1.66 -7.63 27.93
C PHE A 120 0.69 -6.61 27.34
N ILE A 121 -0.24 -6.11 28.15
CA ILE A 121 -1.24 -5.12 27.71
C ILE A 121 -0.51 -3.80 27.40
N PRO A 122 -0.61 -3.29 26.16
CA PRO A 122 0.03 -2.03 25.80
C PRO A 122 -0.48 -0.87 26.65
N SER A 123 0.43 0.02 27.06
CA SER A 123 0.09 1.21 27.85
C SER A 123 -0.72 2.24 27.06
N TYR A 124 -0.57 2.28 25.73
CA TYR A 124 -1.14 3.32 24.88
C TYR A 124 -2.54 2.93 24.38
N THR A 125 -3.52 3.83 24.57
CA THR A 125 -4.93 3.61 24.19
C THR A 125 -5.11 3.36 22.70
N ALA A 126 -4.37 4.07 21.84
CA ALA A 126 -4.45 3.88 20.39
C ALA A 126 -4.04 2.46 19.95
N ILE A 127 -3.00 1.88 20.56
CA ILE A 127 -2.60 0.49 20.32
C ILE A 127 -3.64 -0.48 20.88
N GLN A 128 -4.25 -0.16 22.03
CA GLN A 128 -5.37 -0.96 22.54
C GLN A 128 -6.56 -0.95 21.57
N HIS A 129 -6.88 0.18 20.93
CA HIS A 129 -7.90 0.23 19.87
C HIS A 129 -7.50 -0.65 18.67
N LEU A 130 -6.23 -0.61 18.25
CA LEU A 130 -5.71 -1.49 17.20
C LEU A 130 -5.95 -2.98 17.50
N ILE A 131 -5.72 -3.40 18.75
CA ILE A 131 -5.99 -4.78 19.22
C ILE A 131 -7.49 -5.10 19.14
N ARG A 132 -8.36 -4.19 19.61
CA ARG A 132 -9.83 -4.36 19.53
C ARG A 132 -10.28 -4.52 18.08
N HIS A 133 -9.80 -3.67 17.18
CA HIS A 133 -10.12 -3.77 15.75
C HIS A 133 -9.61 -5.07 15.13
N THR A 134 -8.40 -5.53 15.51
CA THR A 134 -7.83 -6.80 15.04
C THR A 134 -8.71 -8.00 15.39
N LEU A 135 -9.29 -8.00 16.59
CA LEU A 135 -10.16 -9.06 17.08
C LEU A 135 -11.65 -8.82 16.82
N ALA A 136 -12.03 -7.70 16.19
CA ALA A 136 -13.41 -7.26 16.01
C ALA A 136 -14.20 -7.17 17.34
N LEU A 137 -13.56 -6.68 18.40
CA LEU A 137 -14.17 -6.43 19.71
C LEU A 137 -14.86 -5.07 19.76
N ASP A 138 -15.92 -4.97 20.57
CA ASP A 138 -16.58 -3.69 20.85
C ASP A 138 -15.64 -2.73 21.61
N SER A 139 -15.85 -1.43 21.41
CA SER A 139 -15.04 -0.36 22.03
C SER A 139 -15.05 -0.39 23.56
N HIS A 140 -16.12 -0.91 24.16
CA HIS A 140 -16.30 -1.00 25.63
C HIS A 140 -15.62 -2.21 26.27
N VAL A 141 -15.11 -3.17 25.48
CA VAL A 141 -14.46 -4.37 26.02
C VAL A 141 -13.12 -4.00 26.67
N SER A 142 -12.96 -4.41 27.93
CA SER A 142 -11.69 -4.31 28.65
C SER A 142 -10.68 -5.32 28.11
N LEU A 143 -9.48 -4.85 27.76
CA LEU A 143 -8.44 -5.72 27.23
C LEU A 143 -7.76 -6.52 28.34
N SER A 144 -7.34 -7.72 27.98
CA SER A 144 -6.59 -8.64 28.83
C SER A 144 -5.38 -9.14 28.06
N VAL A 145 -4.42 -9.75 28.75
CA VAL A 145 -3.24 -10.37 28.09
C VAL A 145 -3.67 -11.43 27.06
N PHE A 146 -4.78 -12.14 27.31
CA PHE A 146 -5.37 -13.06 26.35
C PHE A 146 -5.66 -12.37 25.00
N HIS A 147 -6.33 -11.21 25.03
CA HIS A 147 -6.65 -10.46 23.82
C HIS A 147 -5.40 -10.00 23.06
N VAL A 148 -4.34 -9.58 23.77
CA VAL A 148 -3.07 -9.19 23.12
C VAL A 148 -2.45 -10.39 22.39
N ARG A 149 -2.30 -11.52 23.09
CA ARG A 149 -1.72 -12.75 22.51
C ARG A 149 -2.55 -13.28 21.35
N GLN A 150 -3.88 -13.24 21.47
CA GLN A 150 -4.79 -13.62 20.39
C GLN A 150 -4.65 -12.71 19.18
N ALA A 151 -4.51 -11.39 19.36
CA ALA A 151 -4.32 -10.46 18.26
C ALA A 151 -3.00 -10.71 17.52
N VAL A 152 -1.91 -10.94 18.26
CA VAL A 152 -0.59 -11.27 17.67
C VAL A 152 -0.62 -12.60 16.93
N LEU A 153 -1.21 -13.65 17.51
CA LEU A 153 -1.40 -14.93 16.83
C LEU A 153 -2.28 -14.79 15.59
N THR A 154 -3.34 -13.97 15.66
CA THR A 154 -4.20 -13.69 14.50
C THR A 154 -3.39 -13.02 13.39
N ALA A 155 -2.52 -12.05 13.71
CA ALA A 155 -1.63 -11.41 12.75
C ALA A 155 -0.59 -12.38 12.15
N LEU A 156 -0.02 -13.29 12.96
CA LEU A 156 0.88 -14.34 12.49
C LEU A 156 0.18 -15.30 11.50
N PHE A 157 -1.07 -15.69 11.80
CA PHE A 157 -1.85 -16.66 11.03
C PHE A 157 -2.56 -16.08 9.80
N THR A 158 -2.81 -14.78 9.77
CA THR A 158 -3.45 -14.12 8.63
C THR A 158 -2.48 -14.09 7.46
N TYR A 159 -2.93 -14.44 6.26
CA TYR A 159 -2.08 -14.44 5.07
C TYR A 159 -1.90 -13.02 4.52
N LEU A 160 -0.70 -12.45 4.65
CA LEU A 160 -0.42 -11.08 4.21
C LEU A 160 -0.45 -10.94 2.69
N ARG A 161 -1.19 -9.95 2.19
CA ARG A 161 -1.27 -9.56 0.78
C ARG A 161 -1.35 -8.04 0.63
N GLN A 162 -0.83 -7.54 -0.48
CA GLN A 162 -0.90 -6.14 -0.86
C GLN A 162 -2.34 -5.74 -1.16
N ASP A 163 -2.69 -4.54 -0.70
CA ASP A 163 -4.06 -4.05 -0.75
C ASP A 163 -4.14 -2.55 -1.11
N VAL A 164 -3.14 -1.74 -0.76
CA VAL A 164 -2.89 -0.38 -1.27
C VAL A 164 -1.40 -0.21 -1.60
N GLY A 165 -1.04 0.83 -2.36
CA GLY A 165 0.33 1.19 -2.74
C GLY A 165 1.37 1.13 -1.60
N SER A 166 2.66 1.27 -1.93
CA SER A 166 3.83 0.81 -1.14
C SER A 166 4.23 -0.65 -1.39
N CYS A 167 4.08 -1.14 -2.61
CA CYS A 167 4.51 -2.48 -3.03
C CYS A 167 5.95 -2.83 -2.59
N PHE A 168 6.86 -1.85 -2.55
CA PHE A 168 8.22 -2.01 -2.03
C PHE A 168 8.28 -2.53 -0.58
N ALA A 169 7.39 -2.03 0.27
CA ALA A 169 7.28 -2.45 1.66
C ALA A 169 6.54 -3.77 1.77
N THR A 170 5.46 -3.93 1.02
CA THR A 170 4.63 -5.14 1.08
C THR A 170 5.38 -6.39 0.66
N ALA A 171 6.18 -6.34 -0.43
CA ALA A 171 7.00 -7.48 -0.86
C ALA A 171 7.95 -7.94 0.25
N THR A 172 8.65 -6.97 0.86
CA THR A 172 9.57 -7.20 1.96
C THR A 172 8.84 -7.74 3.20
N ALA A 173 7.67 -7.18 3.53
CA ALA A 173 6.84 -7.61 4.64
C ALA A 173 6.33 -9.05 4.47
N ILE A 174 5.87 -9.41 3.26
CA ILE A 174 5.42 -10.77 2.94
C ILE A 174 6.58 -11.76 3.13
N LEU A 175 7.77 -11.43 2.62
CA LEU A 175 8.96 -12.26 2.76
C LEU A 175 9.30 -12.48 4.24
N ILE A 176 9.39 -11.42 5.04
CA ILE A 176 9.68 -11.53 6.48
C ILE A 176 8.60 -12.34 7.21
N HIS A 177 7.33 -12.10 6.89
CA HIS A 177 6.19 -12.73 7.56
C HIS A 177 6.10 -14.23 7.27
N GLN A 178 6.46 -14.66 6.07
CA GLN A 178 6.41 -16.06 5.65
C GLN A 178 7.69 -16.83 6.01
N GLU A 179 8.86 -16.22 5.81
CA GLU A 179 10.17 -16.90 5.92
C GLU A 179 10.86 -16.65 7.27
N TYR A 180 10.64 -15.50 7.92
CA TYR A 180 11.32 -15.09 9.16
C TYR A 180 10.34 -14.71 10.30
N PRO A 181 9.46 -15.63 10.75
CA PRO A 181 8.42 -15.32 11.74
C PRO A 181 8.95 -14.83 13.09
N GLU A 182 10.19 -15.19 13.46
CA GLU A 182 10.83 -14.68 14.68
C GLU A 182 11.13 -13.18 14.59
N ARG A 183 11.59 -12.70 13.43
CA ARG A 183 11.81 -11.27 13.18
C ARG A 183 10.49 -10.51 13.19
N PHE A 184 9.45 -11.06 12.57
CA PHE A 184 8.10 -10.50 12.63
C PHE A 184 7.60 -10.37 14.08
N LEU A 185 7.69 -11.42 14.90
CA LEU A 185 7.23 -11.37 16.29
C LEU A 185 8.02 -10.37 17.14
N LYS A 186 9.34 -10.25 16.90
CA LYS A 186 10.16 -9.24 17.56
C LYS A 186 9.69 -7.82 17.22
N ASP A 187 9.43 -7.55 15.95
CA ASP A 187 8.91 -6.25 15.53
C ASP A 187 7.54 -5.95 16.15
N ILE A 188 6.65 -6.94 16.21
CA ILE A 188 5.35 -6.77 16.86
C ILE A 188 5.50 -6.50 18.36
N ASP A 189 6.41 -7.18 19.04
CA ASP A 189 6.68 -6.91 20.46
C ASP A 189 7.22 -5.49 20.67
N ASP A 190 8.20 -5.05 19.87
CA ASP A 190 8.73 -3.68 19.90
C ASP A 190 7.62 -2.64 19.65
N LEU A 191 6.76 -2.89 18.67
CA LEU A 191 5.64 -1.99 18.33
C LEU A 191 4.56 -1.94 19.40
N LEU A 192 4.19 -3.08 20.01
CA LEU A 192 3.15 -3.13 21.05
C LEU A 192 3.66 -2.61 22.39
N SER A 193 4.93 -2.85 22.72
CA SER A 193 5.55 -2.44 23.99
C SER A 193 5.96 -0.96 23.98
N SER A 194 6.56 -0.50 22.90
CA SER A 194 7.18 0.83 22.80
C SER A 194 6.49 1.77 21.81
N GLY A 195 5.60 1.28 20.95
CA GLY A 195 4.93 2.11 19.95
C GLY A 195 5.82 2.59 18.81
N LYS A 196 7.00 1.99 18.66
CA LYS A 196 8.00 2.37 17.66
C LYS A 196 8.85 1.17 17.26
N LEU A 197 9.49 1.28 16.10
CA LEU A 197 10.48 0.32 15.64
C LEU A 197 11.80 1.06 15.41
N SER A 198 12.90 0.50 15.93
CA SER A 198 14.25 1.07 15.79
C SER A 198 15.18 0.12 15.03
N ARG A 199 16.10 0.69 14.25
CA ARG A 199 17.20 -0.01 13.55
C ARG A 199 18.49 0.79 13.70
N VAL A 200 19.63 0.10 13.78
CA VAL A 200 20.94 0.75 13.92
C VAL A 200 21.81 0.48 12.70
N ILE A 201 22.10 1.53 11.92
CA ILE A 201 22.96 1.45 10.74
C ILE A 201 24.29 2.13 11.04
N GLY A 202 25.35 1.33 11.17
CA GLY A 202 26.66 1.82 11.57
C GLY A 202 26.61 2.49 12.95
N THR A 203 26.60 3.83 12.99
CA THR A 203 26.55 4.62 14.22
C THR A 203 25.24 5.38 14.43
N ARG A 204 24.25 5.23 13.53
CA ARG A 204 22.99 5.98 13.57
C ARG A 204 21.83 5.05 13.94
N GLU A 205 21.00 5.48 14.89
CA GLU A 205 19.70 4.86 15.17
C GLU A 205 18.62 5.54 14.32
N ILE A 206 17.88 4.75 13.55
CA ILE A 206 16.67 5.15 12.85
C ILE A 206 15.48 4.63 13.66
N THR A 207 14.53 5.51 13.94
CA THR A 207 13.31 5.18 14.67
C THR A 207 12.09 5.66 13.92
N VAL A 208 11.10 4.78 13.76
CA VAL A 208 9.81 5.09 13.14
C VAL A 208 8.65 4.76 14.09
N PRO A 209 7.55 5.54 14.09
CA PRO A 209 6.33 5.23 14.85
C PRO A 209 5.65 3.96 14.34
N ILE A 210 4.92 3.29 15.22
CA ILE A 210 3.85 2.39 14.78
C ILE A 210 2.87 3.15 13.89
N ASN A 211 2.59 2.61 12.71
CA ASN A 211 1.63 3.19 11.81
C ASN A 211 0.21 2.82 12.23
N LEU A 212 -0.55 3.82 12.68
CA LEU A 212 -1.95 3.66 13.12
C LEU A 212 -2.96 4.05 12.04
N SER A 213 -2.51 4.28 10.81
CA SER A 213 -3.42 4.49 9.69
C SER A 213 -4.32 3.26 9.52
N GLY A 214 -5.60 3.53 9.26
CA GLY A 214 -6.58 2.47 9.06
C GLY A 214 -6.26 1.61 7.84
N CYS A 215 -6.69 0.36 7.89
CA CYS A 215 -6.76 -0.53 6.74
C CYS A 215 -7.67 0.07 5.66
N ILE A 216 -7.19 0.17 4.42
CA ILE A 216 -7.95 0.83 3.34
C ILE A 216 -8.02 0.06 2.03
N GLY A 217 -7.41 -1.12 1.96
CA GLY A 217 -7.16 -1.76 0.67
C GLY A 217 -8.32 -2.42 -0.04
N GLU A 218 -9.47 -2.57 0.60
CA GLU A 218 -10.71 -2.91 -0.13
C GLU A 218 -11.58 -1.69 -0.41
N LEU A 219 -11.36 -0.58 0.30
CA LEU A 219 -12.15 0.64 0.13
C LEU A 219 -11.94 1.26 -1.24
N PHE A 220 -10.69 1.31 -1.70
CA PHE A 220 -10.28 2.01 -2.91
C PHE A 220 -10.11 1.08 -4.12
N LYS A 221 -10.39 -0.22 -3.96
CA LYS A 221 -10.29 -1.20 -5.05
C LYS A 221 -11.27 -0.82 -6.17
N PRO A 222 -10.78 -0.56 -7.40
CA PRO A 222 -11.65 -0.21 -8.51
C PRO A 222 -12.46 -1.44 -8.96
N LEU A 223 -13.76 -1.24 -9.09
CA LEU A 223 -14.71 -2.21 -9.64
C LEU A 223 -15.22 -1.68 -10.98
N HIS A 224 -15.15 -2.48 -12.05
CA HIS A 224 -15.78 -2.12 -13.31
C HIS A 224 -17.31 -2.15 -13.16
N ILE A 225 -17.96 -1.05 -13.52
CA ILE A 225 -19.41 -0.92 -13.35
C ILE A 225 -20.16 -1.94 -14.22
N LEU A 226 -19.60 -2.33 -15.37
CA LEU A 226 -20.11 -3.40 -16.23
C LEU A 226 -20.37 -4.71 -15.45
N ASP A 227 -19.52 -5.04 -14.47
CA ASP A 227 -19.64 -6.29 -13.69
C ASP A 227 -20.85 -6.24 -12.72
N LEU A 228 -21.39 -5.05 -12.46
CA LEU A 228 -22.57 -4.86 -11.62
C LEU A 228 -23.90 -5.07 -12.37
N TYR A 229 -23.91 -5.07 -13.71
CA TYR A 229 -25.13 -5.26 -14.50
C TYR A 229 -25.68 -6.70 -14.40
N PRO A 230 -27.00 -6.91 -14.56
CA PRO A 230 -28.01 -5.95 -15.05
C PRO A 230 -28.62 -5.01 -14.00
N ASP A 231 -28.47 -5.31 -12.69
CA ASP A 231 -29.07 -4.51 -11.61
C ASP A 231 -27.98 -4.10 -10.59
N PRO A 232 -27.27 -2.99 -10.85
CA PRO A 232 -26.14 -2.58 -10.02
C PRO A 232 -26.53 -2.24 -8.58
N LEU A 233 -27.65 -1.54 -8.36
CA LEU A 233 -28.07 -1.13 -7.01
C LEU A 233 -28.44 -2.33 -6.15
N ARG A 234 -29.15 -3.32 -6.71
CA ARG A 234 -29.47 -4.54 -5.98
C ARG A 234 -28.23 -5.36 -5.65
N LYS A 235 -27.26 -5.44 -6.58
CA LYS A 235 -25.97 -6.10 -6.28
C LYS A 235 -25.23 -5.36 -5.18
N LEU A 236 -25.03 -4.05 -5.29
CA LEU A 236 -24.30 -3.25 -4.29
C LEU A 236 -24.94 -3.34 -2.90
N SER A 237 -26.27 -3.22 -2.80
CA SER A 237 -27.00 -3.32 -1.52
C SER A 237 -26.89 -4.69 -0.84
N SER A 238 -26.57 -5.75 -1.58
CA SER A 238 -26.29 -7.08 -1.02
C SER A 238 -24.89 -7.24 -0.41
N SER A 239 -24.03 -6.22 -0.52
CA SER A 239 -22.68 -6.25 0.04
C SER A 239 -22.70 -6.31 1.58
N PRO A 240 -22.13 -7.35 2.21
CA PRO A 240 -22.05 -7.43 3.66
C PRO A 240 -21.24 -6.28 4.27
N GLY A 241 -20.19 -5.81 3.58
CA GLY A 241 -19.38 -4.68 4.02
C GLY A 241 -20.12 -3.37 4.05
N LEU A 242 -20.88 -3.06 2.99
CA LEU A 242 -21.67 -1.82 2.95
C LEU A 242 -22.76 -1.81 4.02
N GLN A 243 -23.43 -2.95 4.26
CA GLN A 243 -24.41 -3.07 5.34
C GLN A 243 -23.76 -2.81 6.70
N LYS A 244 -22.60 -3.41 6.98
CA LYS A 244 -21.83 -3.19 8.22
C LYS A 244 -21.32 -1.74 8.33
N ALA A 245 -20.89 -1.14 7.22
CA ALA A 245 -20.41 0.24 7.18
C ALA A 245 -21.53 1.24 7.55
N PHE A 246 -22.71 1.09 6.96
CA PHE A 246 -23.85 1.96 7.25
C PHE A 246 -24.49 1.69 8.61
N GLN A 247 -24.41 0.46 9.12
CA GLN A 247 -24.76 0.15 10.51
C GLN A 247 -23.80 0.85 11.48
N ALA A 248 -22.49 0.78 11.24
CA ALA A 248 -21.50 1.44 12.09
C ALA A 248 -21.61 2.97 12.05
N ALA A 249 -21.94 3.54 10.88
CA ALA A 249 -22.21 4.97 10.71
C ALA A 249 -23.48 5.46 11.42
N GLY A 250 -24.29 4.56 11.99
CA GLY A 250 -25.52 4.89 12.70
C GLY A 250 -26.68 5.32 11.80
N ILE A 251 -26.65 5.01 10.50
CA ILE A 251 -27.72 5.36 9.55
C ILE A 251 -28.64 4.18 9.19
N LEU A 252 -28.29 2.96 9.61
CA LEU A 252 -29.07 1.75 9.39
C LEU A 252 -29.61 1.19 10.72
N GLU A 253 -30.94 1.08 10.83
CA GLU A 253 -31.60 0.52 12.01
C GLU A 253 -31.61 -1.02 11.97
N THR A 254 -31.29 -1.66 13.10
CA THR A 254 -31.10 -3.11 13.24
C THR A 254 -32.36 -3.96 13.08
N LEU A 255 -33.55 -3.34 13.08
CA LEU A 255 -34.85 -4.04 13.08
C LEU A 255 -35.44 -4.27 11.68
N SER A 256 -34.81 -3.75 10.63
CA SER A 256 -35.34 -3.73 9.26
C SER A 256 -34.55 -4.63 8.30
N ASP A 257 -35.11 -4.96 7.12
CA ASP A 257 -34.33 -5.66 6.08
C ASP A 257 -33.19 -4.72 5.62
N PRO A 258 -31.92 -5.07 5.93
CA PRO A 258 -30.78 -4.20 5.67
C PRO A 258 -30.56 -3.99 4.18
N GLN A 259 -30.89 -4.96 3.33
CA GLN A 259 -30.66 -4.85 1.90
C GLN A 259 -31.56 -3.77 1.28
N ILE A 260 -32.84 -3.74 1.65
CA ILE A 260 -33.81 -2.76 1.13
C ILE A 260 -33.42 -1.34 1.55
N HIS A 261 -33.02 -1.15 2.80
CA HIS A 261 -32.62 0.16 3.31
C HIS A 261 -31.33 0.65 2.66
N VAL A 262 -30.32 -0.23 2.50
CA VAL A 262 -29.12 0.14 1.76
C VAL A 262 -29.46 0.48 0.31
N GLN A 263 -30.34 -0.26 -0.36
CA GLN A 263 -30.75 0.05 -1.72
C GLN A 263 -31.38 1.45 -1.83
N GLN A 264 -32.20 1.86 -0.85
CA GLN A 264 -32.77 3.20 -0.79
C GLN A 264 -31.70 4.27 -0.56
N LEU A 265 -30.75 4.03 0.34
CA LEU A 265 -29.64 4.94 0.61
C LEU A 265 -28.76 5.16 -0.64
N LEU A 266 -28.51 4.09 -1.42
CA LEU A 266 -27.71 4.15 -2.65
C LEU A 266 -28.44 4.83 -3.82
N ALA A 267 -29.76 5.04 -3.75
CA ALA A 267 -30.58 5.57 -4.85
C ALA A 267 -30.53 7.11 -4.96
N HIS A 268 -29.36 7.72 -4.80
CA HIS A 268 -29.16 9.17 -4.93
C HIS A 268 -28.58 9.56 -6.29
N GLU A 269 -28.80 10.81 -6.71
CA GLU A 269 -28.53 11.30 -8.06
C GLU A 269 -27.09 11.05 -8.54
N TYR A 270 -26.09 11.39 -7.72
CA TYR A 270 -24.67 11.19 -8.06
C TYR A 270 -24.35 9.73 -8.41
N LEU A 271 -24.75 8.78 -7.56
CA LEU A 271 -24.41 7.38 -7.74
C LEU A 271 -25.20 6.77 -8.91
N LEU A 272 -26.46 7.16 -9.09
CA LEU A 272 -27.26 6.78 -10.25
C LEU A 272 -26.61 7.21 -11.57
N ASN A 273 -26.15 8.46 -11.65
CA ASN A 273 -25.46 8.97 -12.83
C ASN A 273 -24.12 8.26 -13.08
N LYS A 274 -23.35 7.99 -12.02
CA LYS A 274 -22.07 7.26 -12.10
C LYS A 274 -22.26 5.83 -12.63
N ILE A 275 -23.25 5.12 -12.09
CA ILE A 275 -23.54 3.71 -12.43
C ILE A 275 -24.11 3.57 -13.86
N GLN A 276 -24.73 4.61 -14.44
CA GLN A 276 -25.20 4.55 -15.83
C GLN A 276 -24.06 4.38 -16.85
N ASN A 277 -22.84 4.80 -16.53
CA ASN A 277 -21.69 4.61 -17.41
C ASN A 277 -21.00 3.27 -17.15
N ALA A 278 -21.45 2.21 -17.81
CA ALA A 278 -20.95 0.85 -17.62
C ALA A 278 -19.43 0.67 -17.82
N TYR A 279 -18.79 1.55 -18.59
CA TYR A 279 -17.36 1.45 -18.91
C TYR A 279 -16.44 2.16 -17.90
N GLU A 280 -17.01 2.81 -16.88
CA GLU A 280 -16.25 3.41 -15.79
C GLU A 280 -15.98 2.42 -14.65
N THR A 281 -15.17 2.87 -13.70
CA THR A 281 -14.93 2.19 -12.44
C THR A 281 -15.59 2.95 -11.28
N ILE A 282 -15.88 2.22 -10.22
CA ILE A 282 -16.36 2.74 -8.94
C ILE A 282 -15.64 2.06 -7.78
N THR A 283 -15.48 2.74 -6.65
CA THR A 283 -14.87 2.17 -5.43
C THR A 283 -15.85 2.13 -4.25
N ALA A 284 -15.60 1.27 -3.26
CA ALA A 284 -16.41 1.27 -2.04
C ALA A 284 -16.27 2.60 -1.27
N ASN A 285 -15.10 3.23 -1.31
CA ASN A 285 -14.85 4.55 -0.73
C ASN A 285 -15.76 5.60 -1.36
N GLU A 286 -15.84 5.66 -2.69
CA GLU A 286 -16.73 6.59 -3.41
C GLU A 286 -18.21 6.35 -3.07
N ILE A 287 -18.62 5.08 -2.95
CA ILE A 287 -19.99 4.72 -2.57
C ILE A 287 -20.30 5.22 -1.16
N ILE A 288 -19.45 4.91 -0.18
CA ILE A 288 -19.64 5.31 1.22
C ILE A 288 -19.59 6.84 1.34
N GLU A 289 -18.61 7.50 0.72
CA GLU A 289 -18.44 8.95 0.74
C GLU A 289 -19.67 9.65 0.18
N SER A 290 -20.08 9.30 -1.05
CA SER A 290 -21.20 9.97 -1.73
C SER A 290 -22.55 9.71 -1.05
N THR A 291 -22.77 8.51 -0.52
CA THR A 291 -23.99 8.18 0.22
C THR A 291 -24.09 8.96 1.53
N LEU A 292 -23.00 9.06 2.30
CA LEU A 292 -22.99 9.81 3.55
C LEU A 292 -23.07 11.32 3.30
N LEU A 293 -22.43 11.85 2.26
CA LEU A 293 -22.58 13.25 1.85
C LEU A 293 -24.04 13.58 1.52
N HIS A 294 -24.72 12.69 0.80
CA HIS A 294 -26.14 12.82 0.49
C HIS A 294 -27.00 12.79 1.76
N TYR A 295 -26.78 11.81 2.65
CA TYR A 295 -27.54 11.66 3.90
C TYR A 295 -27.43 12.88 4.83
N TYR A 296 -26.22 13.41 5.02
CA TYR A 296 -26.00 14.60 5.85
C TYR A 296 -26.29 15.92 5.12
N GLN A 297 -26.62 15.87 3.83
CA GLN A 297 -26.89 17.03 2.97
C GLN A 297 -25.72 18.02 2.90
N ILE A 298 -24.50 17.51 2.75
CA ILE A 298 -23.25 18.29 2.70
C ILE A 298 -22.56 18.09 1.35
N SER A 299 -21.90 19.13 0.83
CA SER A 299 -21.06 19.01 -0.37
C SER A 299 -19.64 18.52 -0.03
N LYS A 300 -19.02 17.75 -0.94
CA LYS A 300 -17.61 17.34 -0.83
C LYS A 300 -16.65 18.52 -0.66
N ASN A 301 -16.93 19.64 -1.33
CA ASN A 301 -16.13 20.86 -1.26
C ASN A 301 -16.24 21.54 0.11
N THR A 302 -17.42 21.51 0.73
CA THR A 302 -17.63 22.00 2.10
C THR A 302 -16.79 21.20 3.09
N VAL A 303 -16.79 19.87 2.98
CA VAL A 303 -15.98 19.00 3.86
C VAL A 303 -14.49 19.25 3.67
N ARG A 304 -14.00 19.28 2.43
CA ARG A 304 -12.59 19.54 2.12
C ARG A 304 -12.12 20.90 2.61
N SER A 305 -12.90 21.96 2.38
CA SER A 305 -12.53 23.31 2.81
C SER A 305 -12.43 23.45 4.33
N ILE A 306 -13.35 22.82 5.08
CA ILE A 306 -13.28 22.80 6.55
C ILE A 306 -12.11 21.96 7.05
N LEU A 307 -11.87 20.77 6.49
CA LEU A 307 -10.72 19.93 6.86
C LEU A 307 -9.38 20.64 6.62
N PHE A 308 -9.20 21.23 5.43
CA PHE A 308 -7.94 21.86 5.06
C PHE A 308 -7.68 23.17 5.81
N LYS A 309 -8.72 23.85 6.29
CA LYS A 309 -8.59 25.02 7.15
C LYS A 309 -8.44 24.63 8.62
N GLU A 310 -9.42 23.95 9.21
CA GLU A 310 -9.53 23.75 10.67
C GLU A 310 -8.78 22.51 11.20
N GLY A 311 -8.46 21.53 10.34
CA GLY A 311 -7.81 20.29 10.75
C GLY A 311 -8.69 19.35 11.57
N LEU A 312 -8.09 18.28 12.10
CA LEU A 312 -8.78 17.27 12.90
C LEU A 312 -8.64 17.52 14.41
N PHE A 313 -7.67 18.34 14.84
CA PHE A 313 -7.44 18.65 16.26
C PHE A 313 -8.65 19.34 16.93
N SER A 314 -9.42 20.10 16.16
CA SER A 314 -10.64 20.82 16.59
C SER A 314 -11.82 19.88 16.89
N LYS A 315 -11.74 18.60 16.46
CA LYS A 315 -12.80 17.59 16.62
C LYS A 315 -13.04 17.23 18.09
N GLU A 316 -11.98 17.15 18.91
CA GLU A 316 -12.09 16.79 20.33
C GLU A 316 -12.73 17.90 21.17
N GLN A 317 -12.41 19.17 20.88
CA GLN A 317 -12.94 20.32 21.62
C GLN A 317 -14.43 20.58 21.37
N LEU A 318 -14.93 20.29 20.15
CA LEU A 318 -16.33 20.53 19.78
C LEU A 318 -17.27 19.40 20.22
N LEU A 319 -16.82 18.13 20.20
CA LEU A 319 -17.63 16.99 20.66
C LEU A 319 -17.97 17.07 22.16
N LEU A 320 -17.05 17.60 22.97
CA LEU A 320 -17.23 17.79 24.42
C LEU A 320 -18.28 18.84 24.81
N ASN A 321 -18.68 19.75 23.90
CA ASN A 321 -19.52 20.91 24.22
C ASN A 321 -21.00 20.79 23.77
N SER A 322 -21.46 19.62 23.30
CA SER A 322 -22.79 19.50 22.69
C SER A 322 -23.89 19.06 23.68
N GLN A 323 -24.57 20.03 24.32
CA GLN A 323 -25.79 19.82 25.12
C GLN A 323 -27.08 20.47 24.56
N PHE A 324 -27.07 21.11 23.38
CA PHE A 324 -28.28 21.78 22.86
C PHE A 324 -28.67 21.38 21.43
N PRO A 325 -29.88 20.82 21.21
CA PRO A 325 -30.38 20.48 19.89
C PRO A 325 -31.35 21.54 19.39
N HIS A 326 -30.88 22.50 18.59
CA HIS A 326 -31.70 23.19 17.58
C HIS A 326 -30.77 23.79 16.52
N GLU A 327 -30.88 23.28 15.29
CA GLU A 327 -30.09 23.63 14.08
C GLU A 327 -28.57 23.49 14.24
N LEU A 328 -28.05 22.29 13.93
CA LEU A 328 -26.61 22.05 13.86
C LEU A 328 -25.98 22.97 12.81
N SER A 329 -24.97 23.75 13.21
CA SER A 329 -24.18 24.53 12.25
C SER A 329 -23.54 23.60 11.19
N GLU A 330 -23.26 24.13 10.00
CA GLU A 330 -22.61 23.37 8.91
C GLU A 330 -21.34 22.65 9.38
N THR A 331 -20.53 23.30 10.23
CA THR A 331 -19.34 22.70 10.85
C THR A 331 -19.66 21.47 11.70
N HIS A 332 -20.75 21.50 12.49
CA HIS A 332 -21.17 20.34 13.29
C HIS A 332 -21.63 19.17 12.41
N LYS A 333 -22.36 19.46 11.31
CA LYS A 333 -22.74 18.42 10.35
C LYS A 333 -21.50 17.76 9.73
N VAL A 334 -20.49 18.56 9.37
CA VAL A 334 -19.22 18.06 8.85
C VAL A 334 -18.50 17.15 9.85
N TYR A 335 -18.42 17.53 11.13
CA TYR A 335 -17.79 16.66 12.13
C TYR A 335 -18.53 15.35 12.36
N ARG A 336 -19.88 15.35 12.35
CA ARG A 336 -20.68 14.12 12.41
C ARG A 336 -20.46 13.25 11.17
N TYR A 337 -20.48 13.85 9.98
CA TYR A 337 -20.14 13.16 8.74
C TYR A 337 -18.75 12.52 8.83
N LEU A 338 -17.72 13.25 9.29
CA LEU A 338 -16.36 12.73 9.41
C LEU A 338 -16.26 11.58 10.40
N SER A 339 -16.99 11.64 11.53
CA SER A 339 -17.03 10.52 12.49
C SER A 339 -17.69 9.29 11.88
N ALA A 340 -18.88 9.46 11.28
CA ALA A 340 -19.62 8.39 10.64
C ALA A 340 -18.84 7.78 9.47
N TYR A 341 -18.11 8.60 8.70
CA TYR A 341 -17.27 8.17 7.60
C TYR A 341 -16.08 7.32 8.08
N GLU A 342 -15.39 7.73 9.15
CA GLU A 342 -14.33 6.90 9.73
C GLU A 342 -14.87 5.56 10.25
N GLU A 343 -15.97 5.58 11.00
CA GLU A 343 -16.61 4.37 11.54
C GLU A 343 -17.06 3.42 10.41
N ALA A 344 -17.64 3.96 9.33
CA ALA A 344 -18.04 3.20 8.15
C ALA A 344 -16.85 2.52 7.47
N LYS A 345 -15.75 3.25 7.28
CA LYS A 345 -14.52 2.72 6.67
C LYS A 345 -13.95 1.56 7.48
N PHE A 346 -13.80 1.72 8.80
CA PHE A 346 -13.30 0.66 9.67
C PHE A 346 -14.21 -0.56 9.68
N ALA A 347 -15.54 -0.36 9.72
CA ALA A 347 -16.49 -1.46 9.72
C ALA A 347 -16.52 -2.23 8.38
N PHE A 348 -16.31 -1.54 7.26
CA PHE A 348 -16.23 -2.16 5.94
C PHE A 348 -15.07 -3.17 5.86
N VAL A 349 -13.85 -2.77 6.23
CA VAL A 349 -12.63 -3.60 6.13
C VAL A 349 -12.46 -4.62 7.27
N ARG A 350 -13.29 -4.53 8.31
CA ARG A 350 -13.17 -5.30 9.57
C ARG A 350 -13.03 -6.81 9.39
N ASP A 351 -13.67 -7.35 8.36
CA ASP A 351 -13.71 -8.81 8.14
C ASP A 351 -12.59 -9.30 7.23
N THR A 352 -12.00 -8.44 6.40
CA THR A 352 -11.11 -8.84 5.30
C THR A 352 -9.66 -8.42 5.50
N GLN A 353 -9.39 -7.46 6.37
CA GLN A 353 -8.04 -6.94 6.61
C GLN A 353 -7.70 -7.07 8.09
N ASN A 354 -6.43 -7.36 8.40
CA ASN A 354 -5.94 -7.48 9.77
C ASN A 354 -5.23 -6.17 10.17
N PRO A 355 -5.84 -5.32 11.02
CA PRO A 355 -5.30 -4.04 11.45
C PRO A 355 -3.89 -4.11 12.03
N LEU A 356 -3.60 -5.04 12.93
CA LEU A 356 -2.27 -5.15 13.53
C LEU A 356 -1.20 -5.53 12.50
N LEU A 357 -1.52 -6.48 11.61
CA LEU A 357 -0.60 -6.90 10.56
C LEU A 357 -0.34 -5.77 9.55
N LYS A 358 -1.38 -5.01 9.18
CA LYS A 358 -1.26 -3.85 8.29
C LYS A 358 -0.54 -2.69 8.95
N ALA A 359 -0.74 -2.44 10.23
CA ALA A 359 0.01 -1.46 10.99
C ALA A 359 1.52 -1.76 10.97
N TRP A 360 1.90 -3.04 11.11
CA TRP A 360 3.31 -3.46 10.95
C TRP A 360 3.83 -3.23 9.54
N GLU A 361 3.11 -3.69 8.50
CA GLU A 361 3.48 -3.48 7.09
C GLU A 361 3.68 -1.98 6.76
N TYR A 362 2.74 -1.14 7.16
CA TYR A 362 2.80 0.30 6.93
C TYR A 362 3.87 0.99 7.77
N THR A 363 4.31 0.38 8.88
CA THR A 363 5.48 0.84 9.63
C THR A 363 6.77 0.53 8.87
N LEU A 364 6.84 -0.63 8.19
CA LEU A 364 7.96 -0.94 7.29
C LEU A 364 8.00 0.04 6.12
N ALA A 365 6.85 0.44 5.56
CA ALA A 365 6.80 1.45 4.51
C ALA A 365 7.43 2.79 4.94
N THR A 366 7.27 3.18 6.21
CA THR A 366 7.89 4.39 6.76
C THR A 366 9.43 4.31 6.76
N PHE A 367 10.03 3.12 6.91
CA PHE A 367 11.49 2.99 6.89
C PHE A 367 12.11 3.40 5.55
N ALA A 368 11.42 3.23 4.43
CA ALA A 368 11.98 3.55 3.12
C ALA A 368 12.36 5.03 2.95
N ASP A 369 11.73 5.94 3.70
CA ASP A 369 12.01 7.38 3.68
C ASP A 369 12.66 7.90 4.98
N ALA A 370 12.82 7.05 6.00
CA ALA A 370 13.20 7.50 7.35
C ALA A 370 14.59 8.15 7.42
N ASN A 371 15.53 7.68 6.58
CA ASN A 371 16.87 8.24 6.46
C ASN A 371 17.01 9.28 5.34
N GLN A 372 15.95 9.51 4.56
CA GLN A 372 15.98 10.44 3.43
C GLN A 372 15.76 11.88 3.92
N PRO A 373 16.39 12.89 3.29
CA PRO A 373 16.15 14.29 3.62
C PRO A 373 14.81 14.82 3.07
N THR A 374 13.95 13.96 2.51
CA THR A 374 12.74 14.32 1.76
C THR A 374 11.81 15.22 2.56
N ALA A 375 11.41 14.82 3.78
CA ALA A 375 10.54 15.63 4.64
C ALA A 375 11.15 17.01 4.97
N ALA A 376 12.44 17.05 5.28
CA ALA A 376 13.14 18.28 5.61
C ALA A 376 13.24 19.22 4.40
N ASN A 377 13.51 18.68 3.21
CA ASN A 377 13.54 19.43 1.96
C ASN A 377 12.15 19.97 1.59
N HIS A 378 11.09 19.17 1.79
CA HIS A 378 9.71 19.59 1.55
C HIS A 378 9.31 20.79 2.42
N ILE A 379 9.65 20.76 3.71
CA ILE A 379 9.42 21.89 4.63
C ILE A 379 10.22 23.12 4.21
N ARG A 380 11.48 22.95 3.78
CA ARG A 380 12.32 24.05 3.29
C ARG A 380 11.74 24.72 2.03
N ILE A 381 11.20 23.93 1.11
CA ILE A 381 10.48 24.45 -0.07
C ILE A 381 9.28 25.28 0.40
N ALA A 382 8.46 24.74 1.31
CA ALA A 382 7.29 25.45 1.84
C ALA A 382 7.67 26.77 2.54
N LEU A 383 8.79 26.82 3.27
CA LEU A 383 9.32 28.03 3.93
C LEU A 383 10.00 29.03 2.97
N GLY A 384 10.31 28.61 1.75
CA GLY A 384 10.98 29.47 0.75
C GLY A 384 12.49 29.63 0.98
N TRP A 385 13.18 28.55 1.33
CA TRP A 385 14.63 28.53 1.60
C TRP A 385 15.53 28.90 0.42
N HIS A 386 15.00 28.84 -0.80
CA HIS A 386 15.73 29.13 -2.04
C HIS A 386 15.05 30.24 -2.86
N ASN A 387 14.13 30.99 -2.25
CA ASN A 387 13.36 32.04 -2.92
C ASN A 387 13.60 33.38 -2.22
N ASP A 388 14.00 34.40 -2.96
CA ASP A 388 14.26 35.75 -2.44
C ASP A 388 13.01 36.66 -2.41
N GLY A 389 11.83 36.12 -2.70
CA GLY A 389 10.58 36.85 -2.69
C GLY A 389 10.17 37.37 -1.29
N PRO A 390 9.34 38.42 -1.22
CA PRO A 390 8.96 39.07 0.05
C PRO A 390 8.12 38.18 0.99
N GLN A 391 7.56 37.09 0.48
CA GLN A 391 6.77 36.11 1.23
C GLN A 391 7.57 34.84 1.54
N SER A 392 8.90 34.88 1.50
CA SER A 392 9.78 33.78 1.89
C SER A 392 10.48 34.08 3.22
N LEU A 393 10.89 33.01 3.91
CA LEU A 393 11.66 33.15 5.13
C LEU A 393 13.04 33.79 4.87
N VAL A 394 13.69 33.45 3.76
CA VAL A 394 14.99 34.05 3.37
C VAL A 394 14.86 35.53 3.06
N GLY A 395 13.81 35.93 2.35
CA GLY A 395 13.52 37.33 2.07
C GLY A 395 13.35 38.12 3.37
N LEU A 396 12.56 37.61 4.32
CA LEU A 396 12.41 38.24 5.64
C LEU A 396 13.73 38.36 6.39
N LEU A 397 14.55 37.30 6.40
CA LEU A 397 15.85 37.30 7.07
C LEU A 397 16.79 38.36 6.48
N LYS A 398 16.85 38.47 5.15
CA LYS A 398 17.67 39.46 4.44
C LYS A 398 17.18 40.88 4.70
N THR A 399 15.88 41.15 4.52
CA THR A 399 15.32 42.48 4.75
C THR A 399 15.49 42.93 6.20
N PHE A 400 15.31 42.02 7.17
CA PHE A 400 15.57 42.35 8.58
C PHE A 400 17.04 42.68 8.83
N ALA A 401 17.98 41.89 8.29
CA ALA A 401 19.40 42.18 8.43
C ALA A 401 19.79 43.51 7.76
N GLU A 402 19.23 43.81 6.59
CA GLU A 402 19.43 45.09 5.88
C GLU A 402 18.92 46.30 6.68
N GLU A 403 17.71 46.21 7.26
CA GLU A 403 17.14 47.26 8.13
C GLU A 403 18.02 47.53 9.37
N GLU A 404 18.49 46.46 10.03
CA GLU A 404 19.36 46.59 11.21
C GLU A 404 20.77 47.09 10.85
N ILE A 405 21.31 46.69 9.69
CA ILE A 405 22.59 47.23 9.19
C ILE A 405 22.46 48.72 8.85
N GLU A 406 21.35 49.16 8.26
CA GLU A 406 21.11 50.57 7.91
C GLU A 406 20.98 51.45 9.16
N THR A 407 20.28 50.97 10.19
CA THR A 407 20.20 51.68 11.47
C THR A 407 21.56 51.74 12.17
N LEU A 408 22.36 50.67 12.12
CA LEU A 408 23.74 50.67 12.64
C LEU A 408 24.66 51.59 11.83
N HIS A 409 24.54 51.67 10.51
CA HIS A 409 25.30 52.62 9.69
C HIS A 409 24.97 54.07 10.06
N THR A 410 23.71 54.37 10.33
CA THR A 410 23.29 55.69 10.81
C THR A 410 23.92 56.01 12.18
N LEU A 411 23.97 55.03 13.08
CA LEU A 411 24.62 55.17 14.38
C LEU A 411 26.15 55.36 14.24
N VAL A 412 26.79 54.59 13.36
CA VAL A 412 28.22 54.72 13.05
C VAL A 412 28.55 56.12 12.55
N GLN A 413 27.73 56.70 11.66
CA GLN A 413 27.89 58.08 11.20
C GLN A 413 27.74 59.11 12.33
N GLN A 414 26.78 58.91 13.24
CA GLN A 414 26.60 59.77 14.42
C GLN A 414 27.78 59.68 15.40
N CYS A 415 28.30 58.47 15.64
CA CYS A 415 29.49 58.24 16.46
C CYS A 415 30.73 58.87 15.83
N GLU A 416 30.90 58.77 14.51
CA GLU A 416 31.99 59.40 13.77
C GLU A 416 31.93 60.93 13.86
N GLN A 417 30.74 61.51 13.69
CA GLN A 417 30.54 62.95 13.89
C GLN A 417 30.87 63.38 15.34
N THR A 418 30.35 62.65 16.33
CA THR A 418 30.61 62.92 17.75
C THR A 418 32.10 62.80 18.09
N TYR A 419 32.79 61.81 17.50
CA TYR A 419 34.22 61.61 17.64
C TYR A 419 35.02 62.80 17.07
N HIS A 420 34.67 63.27 15.87
CA HIS A 420 35.31 64.43 15.25
C HIS A 420 35.08 65.72 16.06
N GLU A 421 33.87 65.95 16.55
CA GLU A 421 33.51 67.09 17.39
C GLU A 421 34.28 67.06 18.73
N ALA A 422 34.25 65.92 19.43
CA ALA A 422 34.97 65.74 20.69
C ALA A 422 36.48 65.91 20.50
N ARG A 423 37.06 65.37 19.41
CA ARG A 423 38.50 65.52 19.09
C ARG A 423 38.89 66.96 18.79
N ALA A 424 38.05 67.71 18.06
CA ALA A 424 38.29 69.12 17.78
C ALA A 424 38.24 69.97 19.06
N GLN A 425 37.29 69.68 19.95
CA GLN A 425 37.16 70.34 21.26
C GLN A 425 38.33 69.99 22.20
N LEU A 426 38.78 68.73 22.20
CA LEU A 426 39.96 68.29 22.97
C LEU A 426 41.23 68.99 22.49
N ALA A 427 41.45 69.10 21.17
CA ALA A 427 42.59 69.81 20.61
C ALA A 427 42.58 71.32 20.94
N TYR A 428 41.38 71.93 20.99
CA TYR A 428 41.21 73.31 21.42
C TYR A 428 41.56 73.49 22.92
N ILE A 429 41.10 72.57 23.77
CA ILE A 429 41.40 72.58 25.21
C ILE A 429 42.87 72.33 25.49
N GLU A 430 43.50 71.36 24.81
CA GLU A 430 44.94 71.09 24.90
C GLU A 430 45.78 72.31 24.49
N SER A 431 45.35 73.05 23.45
CA SER A 431 45.97 74.31 23.06
C SER A 431 45.82 75.40 24.14
N ARG A 432 44.62 75.53 24.74
CA ARG A 432 44.37 76.47 25.84
C ARG A 432 45.10 76.12 27.13
N MET A 433 45.31 74.83 27.42
CA MET A 433 46.08 74.37 28.58
C MET A 433 47.56 74.77 28.50
N ARG A 434 48.11 75.06 27.31
CA ARG A 434 49.47 75.60 27.15
C ARG A 434 49.61 77.06 27.60
N SER A 435 48.49 77.80 27.71
CA SER A 435 48.45 79.22 28.11
C SER A 435 47.20 79.54 28.97
N PRO A 436 47.11 79.03 30.22
CA PRO A 436 45.95 79.24 31.10
C PRO A 436 45.89 80.68 31.64
N LEU A 437 44.69 81.26 31.77
CA LEU A 437 44.51 82.66 32.19
C LEU A 437 44.66 82.87 33.71
N ASN A 438 44.32 81.87 34.52
CA ASN A 438 44.48 81.86 35.98
C ASN A 438 44.39 80.43 36.57
N ASN A 439 44.59 80.27 37.88
CA ASN A 439 44.56 78.95 38.55
C ASN A 439 43.18 78.26 38.55
N GLN A 440 42.08 79.02 38.52
CA GLN A 440 40.73 78.45 38.42
C GLN A 440 40.43 77.94 37.00
N ASP A 441 40.85 78.67 35.98
CA ASP A 441 40.75 78.32 34.56
C ASP A 441 41.56 77.04 34.25
N SER A 442 42.73 76.86 34.88
CA SER A 442 43.51 75.61 34.79
C SER A 442 42.76 74.38 35.35
N GLN A 443 42.03 74.53 36.46
CA GLN A 443 41.23 73.44 37.03
C GLN A 443 40.03 73.08 36.14
N ILE A 444 39.35 74.09 35.58
CA ILE A 444 38.22 73.90 34.65
C ILE A 444 38.68 73.19 33.38
N LEU A 445 39.78 73.66 32.76
CA LEU A 445 40.35 73.03 31.56
C LEU A 445 40.77 71.57 31.81
N THR A 446 41.23 71.24 33.02
CA THR A 446 41.59 69.86 33.38
C THR A 446 40.35 68.96 33.50
N MET A 447 39.26 69.47 34.08
CA MET A 447 37.99 68.75 34.16
C MET A 447 37.36 68.55 32.77
N ASP A 448 37.34 69.58 31.94
CA ASP A 448 36.83 69.50 30.57
C ASP A 448 37.68 68.56 29.71
N HIS A 449 39.01 68.58 29.86
CA HIS A 449 39.90 67.62 29.19
C HIS A 449 39.58 66.17 29.57
N ILE A 450 39.34 65.87 30.86
CA ILE A 450 38.93 64.53 31.30
C ILE A 450 37.57 64.15 30.72
N ARG A 451 36.60 65.06 30.74
CA ARG A 451 35.25 64.85 30.20
C ARG A 451 35.28 64.54 28.70
N PHE A 452 35.92 65.39 27.88
CA PHE A 452 35.98 65.17 26.44
C PHE A 452 36.81 63.95 26.06
N ARG A 453 37.81 63.57 26.87
CA ARG A 453 38.52 62.30 26.69
C ARG A 453 37.63 61.09 26.97
N GLN A 454 36.77 61.17 27.98
CA GLN A 454 35.77 60.14 28.26
C GLN A 454 34.72 60.07 27.15
N GLU A 455 34.23 61.22 26.65
CA GLU A 455 33.30 61.29 25.51
C GLU A 455 33.94 60.72 24.24
N LEU A 456 35.21 61.01 23.96
CA LEU A 456 35.95 60.48 22.82
C LEU A 456 36.17 58.96 22.93
N ASN A 457 36.59 58.46 24.10
CA ASN A 457 36.75 57.03 24.33
C ASN A 457 35.41 56.29 24.24
N LYS A 458 34.32 56.90 24.72
CA LYS A 458 32.97 56.35 24.61
C LYS A 458 32.50 56.29 23.16
N ALA A 459 32.67 57.37 22.39
CA ALA A 459 32.32 57.41 20.97
C ALA A 459 33.10 56.36 20.17
N LEU A 460 34.37 56.13 20.49
CA LEU A 460 35.20 55.12 19.84
C LEU A 460 34.78 53.69 20.22
N TYR A 461 34.43 53.45 21.48
CA TYR A 461 33.85 52.18 21.93
C TYR A 461 32.49 51.90 21.27
N ASP A 462 31.60 52.89 21.22
CA ASP A 462 30.29 52.77 20.59
C ASP A 462 30.43 52.54 19.06
N TRP A 463 31.42 53.16 18.42
CA TRP A 463 31.77 52.95 17.00
C TRP A 463 32.27 51.52 16.73
N ASP A 464 33.26 51.05 17.49
CA ASP A 464 33.79 49.68 17.37
C ASP A 464 32.68 48.65 17.63
N SER A 465 31.85 48.87 18.64
CA SER A 465 30.72 47.99 18.98
C SER A 465 29.66 47.96 17.88
N ALA A 466 29.33 49.10 17.27
CA ALA A 466 28.34 49.18 16.20
C ALA A 466 28.85 48.50 14.91
N GLN A 467 30.14 48.68 14.59
CA GLN A 467 30.75 48.07 13.42
C GLN A 467 30.87 46.54 13.58
N GLU A 468 31.17 46.05 14.78
CA GLU A 468 31.20 44.61 15.05
C GLU A 468 29.79 44.00 15.01
N LYS A 469 28.78 44.67 15.56
CA LYS A 469 27.38 44.27 15.42
C LYS A 469 26.94 44.21 13.95
N ALA A 470 27.32 45.18 13.12
CA ALA A 470 26.97 45.18 11.70
C ALA A 470 27.55 43.98 10.95
N LYS A 471 28.79 43.57 11.27
CA LYS A 471 29.39 42.34 10.71
C LYS A 471 28.63 41.10 11.14
N GLN A 472 28.19 41.04 12.41
CA GLN A 472 27.40 39.91 12.90
C GLN A 472 26.05 39.81 12.18
N PHE A 473 25.36 40.93 11.95
CA PHE A 473 24.11 40.95 11.18
C PHE A 473 24.28 40.51 9.72
N ALA A 474 25.40 40.84 9.08
CA ALA A 474 25.66 40.43 7.70
C ALA A 474 25.75 38.89 7.55
N VAL A 475 26.23 38.19 8.59
CA VAL A 475 26.39 36.72 8.58
C VAL A 475 25.18 35.99 9.20
N LEU A 476 24.32 36.71 9.92
CA LEU A 476 23.20 36.16 10.67
C LEU A 476 22.21 35.36 9.79
N PRO A 477 21.78 35.80 8.59
CA PRO A 477 20.88 35.03 7.75
C PRO A 477 21.42 33.63 7.38
N ASP A 478 22.67 33.55 6.95
CA ASP A 478 23.31 32.28 6.57
C ASP A 478 23.50 31.36 7.77
N PHE A 479 23.83 31.92 8.92
CA PHE A 479 23.91 31.19 10.18
C PHE A 479 22.56 30.59 10.59
N LEU A 480 21.49 31.39 10.56
CA LEU A 480 20.13 30.94 10.91
C LEU A 480 19.67 29.85 9.95
N ILE A 481 19.94 30.01 8.65
CA ILE A 481 19.65 29.01 7.63
C ILE A 481 20.36 27.69 7.96
N SER A 482 21.65 27.73 8.28
CA SER A 482 22.44 26.56 8.65
C SER A 482 21.97 25.92 9.96
N PHE A 483 21.58 26.72 10.96
CA PHE A 483 21.04 26.25 12.24
C PHE A 483 19.73 25.50 12.04
N TYR A 484 18.73 26.13 11.41
CA TYR A 484 17.42 25.51 11.21
C TYR A 484 17.46 24.31 10.25
N THR A 485 18.39 24.29 9.30
CA THR A 485 18.66 23.13 8.44
C THR A 485 18.98 21.88 9.28
N LYS A 486 19.66 22.03 10.43
CA LYS A 486 19.98 20.93 11.36
C LYS A 486 18.84 20.63 12.35
N GLN A 487 18.03 21.62 12.70
CA GLN A 487 16.93 21.47 13.68
C GLN A 487 15.66 20.87 13.08
N ILE A 488 15.31 21.19 11.82
CA ILE A 488 14.08 20.71 11.18
C ILE A 488 13.91 19.17 11.30
N PRO A 489 14.92 18.33 11.00
CA PRO A 489 14.77 16.87 11.12
C PRO A 489 14.54 16.36 12.55
N LEU A 490 14.81 17.16 13.59
CA LEU A 490 14.55 16.78 14.99
C LEU A 490 13.10 17.06 15.38
N TYR A 491 12.51 18.11 14.82
CA TYR A 491 11.16 18.57 15.11
C TYR A 491 10.10 18.07 14.13
N PHE A 492 10.50 17.71 12.92
CA PHE A 492 9.61 17.21 11.88
C PHE A 492 10.08 15.85 11.39
N ARG A 493 9.16 14.89 11.43
CA ARG A 493 9.34 13.53 10.92
C ARG A 493 8.21 13.23 9.95
N SER A 494 8.30 12.11 9.26
CA SER A 494 7.25 11.64 8.37
C SER A 494 6.90 10.20 8.66
N SER A 495 5.66 9.84 8.35
CA SER A 495 5.20 8.45 8.31
C SER A 495 4.45 8.23 7.01
N TYR A 496 4.56 7.01 6.48
CA TYR A 496 3.69 6.56 5.40
C TYR A 496 2.22 6.74 5.80
N ASP A 497 1.39 7.22 4.88
CA ASP A 497 -0.04 7.37 5.08
C ASP A 497 -0.78 6.85 3.83
N ALA A 498 -1.40 5.68 4.02
CA ALA A 498 -2.06 4.95 2.96
C ALA A 498 -3.24 5.74 2.34
N PHE A 499 -3.87 6.66 3.08
CA PHE A 499 -5.01 7.45 2.59
C PHE A 499 -4.63 8.50 1.55
N ILE A 500 -3.34 8.79 1.41
CA ILE A 500 -2.84 9.75 0.42
C ILE A 500 -2.76 9.03 -0.93
N GLN A 501 -3.84 9.12 -1.71
CA GLN A 501 -3.95 8.57 -3.07
C GLN A 501 -3.92 9.66 -4.16
N GLU A 502 -3.58 10.90 -3.79
CA GLU A 502 -3.66 12.11 -4.63
C GLU A 502 -2.73 12.09 -5.86
N PHE A 503 -1.97 11.01 -6.06
CA PHE A 503 -0.83 10.91 -6.98
C PHE A 503 -0.88 9.72 -7.96
N ALA A 504 -1.97 8.96 -8.05
CA ALA A 504 -1.96 7.71 -8.81
C ALA A 504 -3.07 7.55 -9.85
N HIS A 505 -2.67 6.96 -10.98
CA HIS A 505 -3.57 6.41 -12.00
C HIS A 505 -3.85 4.91 -11.80
N LEU A 506 -3.07 4.23 -10.93
CA LEU A 506 -3.13 2.79 -10.65
C LEU A 506 -3.25 2.51 -9.16
N TYR A 507 -4.25 1.70 -8.80
CA TYR A 507 -4.61 1.42 -7.41
C TYR A 507 -3.56 0.64 -6.59
N ALA A 508 -2.97 -0.40 -7.19
CA ALA A 508 -1.98 -1.24 -6.51
C ALA A 508 -0.56 -0.67 -6.60
N ASP A 509 -0.30 0.18 -7.59
CA ASP A 509 1.03 0.71 -7.93
C ASP A 509 1.10 2.23 -7.67
N THR A 510 0.28 2.72 -6.73
CA THR A 510 0.24 4.13 -6.32
C THR A 510 1.56 4.52 -5.65
N PRO A 511 2.21 5.64 -6.05
CA PRO A 511 3.35 6.17 -5.30
C PRO A 511 2.97 6.43 -3.84
N ALA A 512 3.87 6.05 -2.93
CA ALA A 512 3.61 6.11 -1.49
C ALA A 512 3.56 7.56 -1.00
N GLY A 513 2.42 7.95 -0.45
CA GLY A 513 2.23 9.23 0.21
C GLY A 513 2.73 9.22 1.66
N PHE A 514 3.39 10.29 2.06
CA PHE A 514 3.93 10.49 3.39
C PHE A 514 3.33 11.74 4.01
N ARG A 515 2.93 11.63 5.28
CA ARG A 515 2.43 12.73 6.08
C ARG A 515 3.52 13.23 7.02
N ILE A 516 3.64 14.54 7.15
CA ILE A 516 4.54 15.17 8.10
C ILE A 516 3.91 15.16 9.50
N PHE A 517 4.74 14.86 10.49
CA PHE A 517 4.44 14.85 11.92
C PHE A 517 5.33 15.87 12.61
N PHE A 518 4.76 16.60 13.55
CA PHE A 518 5.51 17.46 14.46
C PHE A 518 5.83 16.70 15.75
N THR A 519 7.11 16.62 16.10
CA THR A 519 7.59 15.79 17.22
C THR A 519 7.54 16.49 18.57
N HIS A 520 7.29 17.81 18.60
CA HIS A 520 7.40 18.64 19.80
C HIS A 520 8.78 18.56 20.48
N GLY A 521 9.83 18.23 19.74
CA GLY A 521 11.18 18.00 20.27
C GLY A 521 11.33 16.69 21.05
N ARG A 522 10.32 15.81 21.02
CA ARG A 522 10.33 14.53 21.73
C ARG A 522 10.83 13.42 20.81
N THR A 523 11.70 12.58 21.33
CA THR A 523 12.22 11.41 20.61
C THR A 523 11.17 10.31 20.45
N HIS A 524 10.15 10.28 21.29
CA HIS A 524 9.17 9.20 21.33
C HIS A 524 8.00 9.43 20.35
N PRO A 525 7.75 8.52 19.38
CA PRO A 525 6.79 8.78 18.30
C PRO A 525 5.32 8.90 18.71
N HIS A 526 4.89 8.28 19.81
CA HIS A 526 3.54 8.48 20.35
C HIS A 526 3.18 9.93 20.73
N ALA A 527 4.19 10.77 20.98
CA ALA A 527 3.95 12.17 21.30
C ALA A 527 3.91 13.05 20.04
N TRP A 528 4.09 12.47 18.86
CA TRP A 528 4.12 13.21 17.62
C TRP A 528 2.71 13.48 17.11
N SER A 529 2.49 14.69 16.62
CA SER A 529 1.21 15.13 16.10
C SER A 529 1.24 15.13 14.57
N PRO A 530 0.39 14.34 13.88
CA PRO A 530 0.22 14.46 12.42
C PRO A 530 -0.32 15.83 12.04
N ILE A 531 0.03 16.28 10.84
CA ILE A 531 -0.45 17.56 10.28
C ILE A 531 -1.46 17.27 9.16
N TYR A 532 -2.67 17.84 9.28
CA TYR A 532 -3.77 17.66 8.33
C TYR A 532 -4.23 18.95 7.64
N SER A 533 -3.90 20.12 8.20
CA SER A 533 -4.38 21.41 7.71
C SER A 533 -3.31 22.49 7.69
N ILE A 534 -3.60 23.58 6.98
CA ILE A 534 -2.71 24.75 6.95
C ILE A 534 -2.62 25.39 8.33
N ASN A 535 -3.72 25.45 9.10
CA ASN A 535 -3.70 26.02 10.44
C ASN A 535 -2.86 25.18 11.40
N GLU A 536 -2.95 23.84 11.32
CA GLU A 536 -2.08 22.95 12.09
C GLU A 536 -0.61 23.12 11.69
N PHE A 537 -0.32 23.20 10.38
CA PHE A 537 1.03 23.41 9.86
C PHE A 537 1.65 24.72 10.37
N ILE A 538 0.92 25.84 10.26
CA ILE A 538 1.37 27.16 10.73
C ILE A 538 1.53 27.21 12.25
N ARG A 539 0.60 26.58 13.00
CA ARG A 539 0.70 26.47 14.46
C ARG A 539 1.97 25.72 14.87
N PHE A 540 2.25 24.57 14.27
CA PHE A 540 3.42 23.76 14.61
C PHE A 540 4.74 24.41 14.15
N LEU A 541 4.76 25.13 13.02
CA LEU A 541 5.91 25.95 12.65
C LEU A 541 6.16 27.08 13.65
N SER A 542 5.10 27.71 14.15
CA SER A 542 5.23 28.76 15.17
C SER A 542 5.77 28.18 16.48
N GLU A 543 5.24 27.04 16.92
CA GLU A 543 5.75 26.30 18.08
C GLU A 543 7.22 25.88 17.89
N PHE A 544 7.61 25.44 16.69
CA PHE A 544 8.98 25.12 16.34
C PHE A 544 9.93 26.31 16.56
N PHE A 545 9.66 27.45 15.92
CA PHE A 545 10.54 28.62 16.04
C PHE A 545 10.65 29.13 17.48
N THR A 546 9.54 29.15 18.23
CA THR A 546 9.54 29.52 19.65
C THR A 546 10.30 28.50 20.52
N SER A 547 10.14 27.19 20.27
CA SER A 547 10.82 26.15 21.06
C SER A 547 12.34 26.16 20.88
N THR A 548 12.83 26.51 19.69
CA THR A 548 14.27 26.58 19.38
C THR A 548 14.94 27.88 19.80
N GLU A 549 14.18 28.87 20.27
CA GLU A 549 14.67 30.21 20.61
C GLU A 549 15.78 30.17 21.67
N ILE A 550 15.57 29.42 22.75
CA ILE A 550 16.53 29.31 23.85
C ILE A 550 17.87 28.73 23.36
N ASP A 551 17.81 27.66 22.57
CA ASP A 551 18.98 27.00 22.00
C ASP A 551 19.71 27.87 20.97
N LEU A 552 18.99 28.73 20.27
CA LEU A 552 19.55 29.67 19.31
C LEU A 552 20.29 30.82 20.02
N LEU A 553 19.67 31.40 21.05
CA LEU A 553 20.25 32.48 21.86
C LEU A 553 21.54 32.04 22.57
N SER A 554 21.72 30.74 22.82
CA SER A 554 22.92 30.19 23.44
C SER A 554 24.10 30.01 22.47
N LYS A 555 23.97 30.33 21.18
CA LYS A 555 25.02 30.11 20.17
C LYS A 555 25.95 31.33 20.04
N HIS A 556 27.24 31.07 19.86
CA HIS A 556 28.27 32.11 19.75
C HIS A 556 28.00 33.18 18.68
N ALA A 557 27.36 32.82 17.56
CA ALA A 557 27.03 33.76 16.48
C ALA A 557 25.91 34.75 16.85
N VAL A 558 25.19 34.51 17.95
CA VAL A 558 24.03 35.30 18.41
C VAL A 558 24.36 36.11 19.68
N ILE A 559 25.50 35.86 20.32
CA ILE A 559 25.92 36.56 21.54
C ILE A 559 26.08 38.06 21.22
N GLY A 560 25.31 38.91 21.90
CA GLY A 560 25.24 40.35 21.68
C GLY A 560 24.13 40.83 20.74
N LEU A 561 23.35 39.90 20.16
CA LEU A 561 22.18 40.14 19.29
C LEU A 561 20.88 39.51 19.84
N GLU A 562 20.81 39.26 21.15
CA GLU A 562 19.73 38.46 21.74
C GLU A 562 18.35 39.11 21.57
N LYS A 563 18.28 40.44 21.75
CA LYS A 563 17.03 41.21 21.64
C LYS A 563 16.54 41.27 20.20
N GLU A 564 17.46 41.46 19.26
CA GLU A 564 17.20 41.57 17.83
C GLU A 564 16.81 40.19 17.26
N THR A 565 17.44 39.11 17.73
CA THR A 565 17.07 37.73 17.38
C THR A 565 15.68 37.35 17.89
N THR A 566 15.33 37.72 19.13
CA THR A 566 13.98 37.55 19.69
C THR A 566 12.94 38.30 18.83
N THR A 567 13.27 39.54 18.43
CA THR A 567 12.42 40.36 17.56
C THR A 567 12.23 39.70 16.19
N LEU A 568 13.29 39.13 15.62
CA LEU A 568 13.24 38.40 14.37
C LEU A 568 12.35 37.16 14.45
N ILE A 569 12.44 36.35 15.51
CA ILE A 569 11.56 35.19 15.73
C ILE A 569 10.09 35.64 15.82
N HIS A 570 9.81 36.75 16.49
CA HIS A 570 8.47 37.32 16.51
C HIS A 570 7.99 37.75 15.12
N ARG A 571 8.86 38.37 14.30
CA ARG A 571 8.53 38.70 12.90
C ARG A 571 8.29 37.45 12.04
N ILE A 572 9.06 36.38 12.26
CA ILE A 572 8.88 35.09 11.58
C ILE A 572 7.51 34.52 11.93
N THR A 573 7.18 34.39 13.21
CA THR A 573 5.88 33.86 13.65
C THR A 573 4.71 34.71 13.16
N ALA A 574 4.86 36.05 13.14
CA ALA A 574 3.85 36.94 12.57
C ALA A 574 3.71 36.78 11.04
N LEU A 575 4.80 36.54 10.30
CA LEU A 575 4.76 36.27 8.86
C LEU A 575 4.00 34.97 8.56
N LEU A 576 4.25 33.90 9.32
CA LEU A 576 3.60 32.59 9.12
C LEU A 576 2.07 32.67 9.18
N HIS A 577 1.53 33.56 10.01
CA HIS A 577 0.09 33.76 10.17
C HIS A 577 -0.56 34.63 9.09
N LYS A 578 0.21 35.26 8.20
CA LYS A 578 -0.34 36.04 7.08
C LYS A 578 -0.87 35.11 5.99
N GLU A 579 -2.08 35.37 5.49
CA GLU A 579 -2.66 34.63 4.35
C GLU A 579 -1.73 34.66 3.12
N SER A 580 -1.04 35.78 2.87
CA SER A 580 -0.08 35.92 1.77
C SER A 580 1.09 34.93 1.86
N PHE A 581 1.54 34.58 3.07
CA PHE A 581 2.59 33.58 3.26
C PHE A 581 2.04 32.17 3.02
N GLN A 582 0.84 31.88 3.52
CA GLN A 582 0.19 30.58 3.35
C GLN A 582 -0.06 30.25 1.88
N GLU A 583 -0.55 31.22 1.10
CA GLU A 583 -0.69 31.09 -0.37
C GLU A 583 0.67 30.87 -1.04
N ALA A 584 1.67 31.67 -0.68
CA ALA A 584 3.02 31.52 -1.23
C ALA A 584 3.63 30.15 -0.91
N ALA A 585 3.39 29.61 0.29
CA ALA A 585 3.87 28.27 0.68
C ALA A 585 3.26 27.17 -0.18
N LEU A 586 1.94 27.22 -0.42
CA LEU A 586 1.25 26.30 -1.32
C LEU A 586 1.74 26.45 -2.76
N GLN A 587 1.88 27.69 -3.24
CA GLN A 587 2.39 27.98 -4.59
C GLN A 587 3.79 27.42 -4.81
N ARG A 588 4.70 27.57 -3.83
CA ARG A 588 6.06 27.03 -3.89
C ARG A 588 6.07 25.50 -4.03
N ILE A 589 5.17 24.82 -3.32
CA ILE A 589 5.03 23.36 -3.43
C ILE A 589 4.50 22.99 -4.81
N LEU A 590 3.41 23.60 -5.28
CA LEU A 590 2.87 23.31 -6.62
C LEU A 590 3.90 23.56 -7.73
N GLN A 591 4.69 24.63 -7.63
CA GLN A 591 5.79 24.92 -8.56
C GLN A 591 6.91 23.87 -8.50
N ALA A 592 7.28 23.40 -7.30
CA ALA A 592 8.33 22.39 -7.15
C ALA A 592 7.98 21.04 -7.76
N TYR A 593 6.68 20.75 -7.92
CA TYR A 593 6.16 19.52 -8.54
C TYR A 593 5.59 19.73 -9.95
N ASP A 594 5.81 20.90 -10.57
CA ASP A 594 5.32 21.25 -11.92
C ASP A 594 3.78 21.15 -12.10
N LEU A 595 3.02 21.60 -11.10
CA LEU A 595 1.56 21.48 -11.05
C LEU A 595 0.84 22.81 -11.35
N PRO A 596 -0.41 22.75 -11.86
CA PRO A 596 -1.21 23.94 -12.11
C PRO A 596 -1.54 24.68 -10.81
N ILE A 597 -1.38 26.02 -10.84
CA ILE A 597 -1.66 26.91 -9.71
C ILE A 597 -3.05 27.54 -9.92
N PRO A 598 -4.06 27.22 -9.09
CA PRO A 598 -5.38 27.84 -9.19
C PRO A 598 -5.36 29.31 -8.72
N GLU A 599 -6.25 30.14 -9.28
CA GLU A 599 -6.48 31.50 -8.79
C GLU A 599 -7.08 31.48 -7.37
N SER A 600 -6.53 32.26 -6.44
CA SER A 600 -6.95 32.29 -5.02
C SER A 600 -6.89 30.90 -4.34
N ILE A 601 -5.67 30.40 -4.11
CA ILE A 601 -5.40 29.01 -3.69
C ILE A 601 -6.15 28.64 -2.40
N LEU A 602 -6.19 29.54 -1.40
CA LEU A 602 -6.85 29.26 -0.12
C LEU A 602 -8.38 29.07 -0.23
N HIS A 603 -8.99 29.58 -1.30
CA HIS A 603 -10.40 29.38 -1.61
C HIS A 603 -10.66 28.14 -2.48
N HIS A 604 -9.60 27.55 -3.03
CA HIS A 604 -9.63 26.41 -3.95
C HIS A 604 -8.73 25.25 -3.48
N LEU A 605 -8.60 25.08 -2.16
CA LEU A 605 -7.81 23.99 -1.57
C LEU A 605 -8.32 22.60 -1.99
N ASP A 606 -9.58 22.51 -2.44
CA ASP A 606 -10.18 21.29 -2.98
C ASP A 606 -9.64 20.87 -4.36
N LYS A 607 -8.97 21.79 -5.09
CA LYS A 607 -8.46 21.59 -6.46
C LYS A 607 -6.97 21.28 -6.54
N ILE A 608 -6.26 21.33 -5.41
CA ILE A 608 -4.80 21.09 -5.35
C ILE A 608 -4.51 19.67 -4.86
N SER A 609 -3.47 19.06 -5.42
CA SER A 609 -3.07 17.69 -5.09
C SER A 609 -1.88 17.61 -4.14
N HIS A 610 -1.09 18.68 -3.99
CA HIS A 610 0.11 18.69 -3.14
C HIS A 610 0.01 19.77 -2.07
N MET A 611 0.43 19.43 -0.85
CA MET A 611 0.31 20.26 0.34
C MET A 611 1.64 20.36 1.09
N PRO A 612 1.90 21.41 1.88
CA PRO A 612 3.11 21.52 2.69
C PRO A 612 3.32 20.40 3.73
N TRP A 613 2.26 19.67 4.10
CA TRP A 613 2.29 18.59 5.10
C TRP A 613 2.19 17.18 4.51
N VAL A 614 2.10 17.04 3.19
CA VAL A 614 2.01 15.76 2.47
C VAL A 614 2.94 15.78 1.26
N TYR A 615 3.67 14.69 1.05
CA TYR A 615 4.53 14.54 -0.12
C TYR A 615 4.60 13.09 -0.59
N VAL A 616 5.07 12.88 -1.82
CA VAL A 616 5.45 11.57 -2.33
C VAL A 616 6.91 11.31 -2.02
N SER A 617 7.19 10.21 -1.35
CA SER A 617 8.58 9.83 -1.01
C SER A 617 9.38 9.42 -2.23
N GLY A 618 10.69 9.69 -2.18
CA GLY A 618 11.69 9.12 -3.11
C GLY A 618 12.32 7.82 -2.61
N GLY A 619 11.80 7.23 -1.53
CA GLY A 619 12.23 5.96 -0.98
C GLY A 619 12.03 4.82 -1.97
N THR A 620 12.99 3.90 -1.99
CA THR A 620 13.02 2.76 -2.91
C THR A 620 13.06 1.45 -2.12
N VAL A 621 12.86 0.32 -2.79
CA VAL A 621 13.14 -1.01 -2.19
C VAL A 621 14.57 -1.06 -1.65
N THR A 622 15.52 -0.49 -2.37
CA THR A 622 16.93 -0.42 -1.94
C THR A 622 17.10 0.34 -0.63
N SER A 623 16.48 1.51 -0.46
CA SER A 623 16.58 2.24 0.81
C SER A 623 15.90 1.50 1.96
N LEU A 624 14.75 0.87 1.70
CA LEU A 624 14.07 0.03 2.70
C LEU A 624 14.94 -1.14 3.16
N LEU A 625 15.46 -1.94 2.22
CA LEU A 625 16.25 -3.12 2.55
C LEU A 625 17.54 -2.73 3.31
N THR A 626 18.21 -1.67 2.87
CA THR A 626 19.38 -1.13 3.57
C THR A 626 19.02 -0.69 4.99
N ASP A 627 17.96 0.10 5.15
CA ASP A 627 17.63 0.69 6.44
C ASP A 627 17.06 -0.36 7.43
N TYR A 628 16.24 -1.29 6.94
CA TYR A 628 15.57 -2.28 7.77
C TYR A 628 16.48 -3.44 8.20
N PHE A 629 17.36 -3.91 7.31
CA PHE A 629 18.32 -4.98 7.59
C PHE A 629 19.69 -4.49 8.07
N GLU A 630 19.82 -3.18 8.32
CA GLU A 630 21.01 -2.57 8.95
C GLU A 630 22.29 -2.68 8.10
N HIS A 631 22.15 -2.66 6.77
CA HIS A 631 23.29 -2.77 5.86
C HIS A 631 24.09 -1.48 5.80
N THR A 632 25.42 -1.62 5.92
CA THR A 632 26.37 -0.53 5.68
C THR A 632 26.95 -0.55 4.27
N GLU A 633 26.84 -1.69 3.57
CA GLU A 633 27.35 -1.91 2.22
C GLU A 633 26.21 -1.88 1.18
N PRO A 634 26.50 -1.57 -0.09
CA PRO A 634 25.49 -1.61 -1.14
C PRO A 634 25.00 -3.02 -1.41
N LEU A 635 23.69 -3.16 -1.64
CA LEU A 635 23.03 -4.43 -1.93
C LEU A 635 23.46 -5.01 -3.29
N THR A 636 23.39 -6.32 -3.44
CA THR A 636 23.68 -6.99 -4.71
C THR A 636 22.47 -6.95 -5.64
N ILE A 637 22.62 -6.26 -6.77
CA ILE A 637 21.53 -5.96 -7.69
C ILE A 637 21.91 -6.36 -9.13
N ILE A 638 20.94 -6.88 -9.89
CA ILE A 638 21.03 -7.13 -11.34
C ILE A 638 19.90 -6.37 -12.05
N GLU A 639 20.22 -5.61 -13.09
CA GLU A 639 19.26 -4.75 -13.82
C GLU A 639 19.17 -5.10 -15.31
N LYS A 640 17.98 -4.92 -15.90
CA LYS A 640 17.72 -5.11 -17.34
C LYS A 640 16.62 -4.19 -17.84
N TYR A 641 16.81 -3.62 -19.03
CA TYR A 641 15.75 -2.97 -19.82
C TYR A 641 15.28 -3.96 -20.89
N PRO A 642 14.19 -4.72 -20.67
CA PRO A 642 13.67 -5.66 -21.65
C PRO A 642 12.89 -4.92 -22.74
N GLU A 643 13.10 -5.27 -24.02
CA GLU A 643 12.31 -4.69 -25.11
C GLU A 643 10.91 -5.32 -25.22
N ASN A 644 10.75 -6.56 -24.74
CA ASN A 644 9.52 -7.33 -24.82
C ASN A 644 9.46 -8.42 -23.73
N ALA A 645 8.30 -9.07 -23.60
CA ALA A 645 8.09 -10.11 -22.59
C ALA A 645 8.99 -11.36 -22.76
N HIS A 646 9.45 -11.65 -23.99
CA HIS A 646 10.40 -12.76 -24.22
C HIS A 646 11.75 -12.44 -23.57
N GLU A 647 12.30 -11.26 -23.84
CA GLU A 647 13.56 -10.83 -23.24
C GLU A 647 13.49 -10.77 -21.72
N LEU A 648 12.36 -10.34 -21.17
CA LEU A 648 12.12 -10.34 -19.73
C LEU A 648 12.13 -11.76 -19.14
N ALA A 649 11.47 -12.72 -19.80
CA ALA A 649 11.47 -14.11 -19.37
C ALA A 649 12.89 -14.72 -19.43
N ALA A 650 13.64 -14.43 -20.49
CA ALA A 650 15.03 -14.89 -20.63
C ALA A 650 15.93 -14.27 -19.55
N PHE A 651 15.77 -12.97 -19.27
CA PHE A 651 16.52 -12.26 -18.22
C PHE A 651 16.39 -12.93 -16.85
N PHE A 652 15.18 -13.23 -16.39
CA PHE A 652 15.00 -13.86 -15.09
C PHE A 652 15.54 -15.29 -15.07
N ALA A 653 15.38 -16.06 -16.14
CA ALA A 653 15.95 -17.40 -16.24
C ALA A 653 17.49 -17.37 -16.20
N ASP A 654 18.12 -16.47 -16.95
CA ASP A 654 19.58 -16.30 -16.97
C ASP A 654 20.11 -15.80 -15.62
N ALA A 655 19.42 -14.83 -15.00
CA ALA A 655 19.83 -14.30 -13.70
C ALA A 655 19.80 -15.38 -12.60
N LEU A 656 18.85 -16.31 -12.64
CA LEU A 656 18.79 -17.46 -11.73
C LEU A 656 19.86 -18.52 -12.05
N LYS A 657 20.18 -18.74 -13.34
CA LYS A 657 21.29 -19.61 -13.78
C LYS A 657 22.65 -19.12 -13.27
N ASP A 658 22.84 -17.82 -13.11
CA ASP A 658 24.10 -17.24 -12.69
C ASP A 658 24.29 -17.20 -11.16
N LEU A 659 23.28 -17.63 -10.38
CA LEU A 659 23.38 -17.64 -8.91
C LEU A 659 24.36 -18.71 -8.38
N PRO A 660 25.04 -18.45 -7.25
CA PRO A 660 25.85 -19.46 -6.57
C PRO A 660 25.06 -20.72 -6.23
N THR A 661 25.67 -21.91 -6.36
CA THR A 661 25.02 -23.21 -6.10
C THR A 661 24.36 -23.30 -4.73
N GLY A 662 24.99 -22.72 -3.70
CA GLY A 662 24.43 -22.67 -2.35
C GLY A 662 23.08 -21.95 -2.30
N ILE A 663 22.91 -20.86 -3.06
CA ILE A 663 21.65 -20.09 -3.14
C ILE A 663 20.64 -20.84 -4.01
N LYS A 664 21.07 -21.41 -5.15
CA LYS A 664 20.19 -22.19 -6.03
C LYS A 664 19.46 -23.30 -5.28
N ASN A 665 20.17 -24.08 -4.45
CA ASN A 665 19.56 -25.17 -3.69
C ASN A 665 18.38 -24.71 -2.82
N TYR A 666 18.49 -23.56 -2.14
CA TYR A 666 17.38 -23.02 -1.33
C TYR A 666 16.19 -22.56 -2.19
N LEU A 667 16.47 -21.98 -3.37
CA LEU A 667 15.45 -21.53 -4.30
C LEU A 667 14.72 -22.70 -4.98
N GLU A 668 15.45 -23.79 -5.27
CA GLU A 668 14.90 -25.02 -5.87
C GLU A 668 13.90 -25.73 -4.97
N GLU A 669 14.15 -25.73 -3.66
CA GLU A 669 13.23 -26.29 -2.67
C GLU A 669 11.94 -25.47 -2.54
N GLY A 670 11.90 -24.25 -3.11
CA GLY A 670 10.76 -23.34 -3.06
C GLY A 670 10.49 -22.77 -1.67
N THR A 671 11.46 -22.88 -0.75
CA THR A 671 11.34 -22.42 0.63
C THR A 671 11.66 -20.94 0.81
N HIS A 672 12.36 -20.34 -0.17
CA HIS A 672 12.79 -18.95 -0.14
C HIS A 672 12.50 -18.24 -1.47
N SER A 673 12.16 -16.96 -1.40
CA SER A 673 11.89 -16.10 -2.56
C SER A 673 12.95 -15.01 -2.70
N LEU A 674 13.17 -14.54 -3.93
CA LEU A 674 13.98 -13.35 -4.18
C LEU A 674 13.09 -12.12 -4.38
N ILE A 675 13.56 -10.93 -4.02
CA ILE A 675 12.85 -9.68 -4.30
C ILE A 675 13.20 -9.20 -5.71
N ALA A 676 12.19 -8.77 -6.47
CA ALA A 676 12.34 -8.13 -7.76
C ALA A 676 11.44 -6.89 -7.88
N SER A 677 11.83 -5.96 -8.74
CA SER A 677 11.01 -4.79 -9.08
C SER A 677 10.91 -4.59 -10.59
N SER A 678 9.72 -4.24 -11.05
CA SER A 678 9.47 -3.62 -12.33
C SER A 678 9.53 -2.09 -12.19
N PRO A 679 9.41 -1.32 -13.29
CA PRO A 679 9.30 0.15 -13.23
C PRO A 679 8.16 0.69 -12.34
N THR A 680 7.11 -0.10 -12.12
CA THR A 680 5.91 0.36 -11.39
C THR A 680 5.58 -0.47 -10.15
N HIS A 681 6.20 -1.64 -9.98
CA HIS A 681 5.76 -2.61 -8.96
C HIS A 681 6.91 -3.44 -8.38
N VAL A 682 6.73 -3.93 -7.16
CA VAL A 682 7.72 -4.76 -6.45
C VAL A 682 7.05 -6.05 -6.02
N PHE A 683 7.72 -7.18 -6.25
CA PHE A 683 7.16 -8.52 -6.13
C PHE A 683 8.23 -9.56 -5.77
N SER A 684 7.80 -10.78 -5.47
CA SER A 684 8.69 -11.87 -5.07
C SER A 684 8.81 -12.92 -6.18
N ILE A 685 10.03 -13.35 -6.51
CA ILE A 685 10.31 -14.39 -7.50
C ILE A 685 10.10 -15.77 -6.88
N THR A 686 9.27 -16.58 -7.53
CA THR A 686 8.96 -17.97 -7.14
C THR A 686 9.80 -18.94 -7.96
N ALA A 687 11.11 -18.94 -7.74
CA ALA A 687 12.08 -19.71 -8.55
C ALA A 687 11.80 -21.22 -8.58
N GLY A 688 11.30 -21.79 -7.47
CA GLY A 688 10.95 -23.21 -7.36
C GLY A 688 9.61 -23.62 -8.01
N ALA A 689 8.89 -22.71 -8.67
CA ALA A 689 7.67 -23.06 -9.38
C ALA A 689 7.98 -24.08 -10.50
N PRO A 690 7.26 -25.22 -10.64
CA PRO A 690 7.75 -26.39 -11.39
C PRO A 690 8.25 -26.11 -12.81
N LEU A 691 7.44 -25.44 -13.64
CA LEU A 691 7.81 -25.13 -15.03
C LEU A 691 8.79 -23.96 -15.15
N PHE A 692 8.80 -23.05 -14.18
CA PHE A 692 9.76 -21.96 -14.18
C PHE A 692 11.14 -22.46 -13.73
N LYS A 693 11.20 -23.40 -12.78
CA LYS A 693 12.40 -24.16 -12.44
C LYS A 693 13.00 -24.81 -13.67
N GLU A 694 12.19 -25.50 -14.48
CA GLU A 694 12.66 -26.09 -15.73
C GLU A 694 13.28 -25.08 -16.70
N ALA A 695 12.94 -23.79 -16.63
CA ALA A 695 13.50 -22.76 -17.52
C ALA A 695 14.96 -22.39 -17.15
N TRP A 696 15.29 -22.43 -15.86
CA TRP A 696 16.61 -22.00 -15.36
C TRP A 696 17.49 -23.17 -14.85
N ASP A 697 16.91 -24.32 -14.49
CA ASP A 697 17.62 -25.53 -14.06
C ASP A 697 17.88 -26.49 -15.24
N ASN A 698 18.49 -25.97 -16.30
CA ASN A 698 18.84 -26.74 -17.50
C ASN A 698 20.10 -26.20 -18.19
N ASP A 699 20.69 -27.01 -19.07
CA ASP A 699 21.91 -26.66 -19.83
C ASP A 699 21.65 -25.83 -21.10
N TRP A 700 20.40 -25.53 -21.45
CA TRP A 700 20.05 -24.77 -22.65
C TRP A 700 20.28 -23.27 -22.44
N TYR A 701 20.57 -22.52 -23.51
CA TYR A 701 20.45 -21.06 -23.46
C TYR A 701 18.97 -20.68 -23.23
N SER A 702 18.68 -19.82 -22.26
CA SER A 702 17.30 -19.54 -21.81
C SER A 702 16.40 -19.03 -22.93
N TYR A 703 16.92 -18.12 -23.78
CA TYR A 703 16.22 -17.63 -24.96
C TYR A 703 15.84 -18.75 -25.94
N THR A 704 16.77 -19.67 -26.21
CA THR A 704 16.56 -20.81 -27.12
C THR A 704 15.55 -21.79 -26.54
N TRP A 705 15.63 -22.09 -25.24
CA TRP A 705 14.68 -22.96 -24.55
C TRP A 705 13.25 -22.39 -24.61
N LEU A 706 13.09 -21.10 -24.33
CA LEU A 706 11.79 -20.42 -24.40
C LEU A 706 11.17 -20.50 -25.80
N ARG A 707 11.96 -20.22 -26.85
CA ARG A 707 11.49 -20.24 -28.25
C ARG A 707 11.19 -21.65 -28.77
N ASP A 708 12.12 -22.58 -28.57
CA ASP A 708 12.10 -23.86 -29.31
C ASP A 708 11.40 -24.99 -28.54
N ILE A 709 11.33 -24.89 -27.21
CA ILE A 709 10.74 -25.91 -26.35
C ILE A 709 9.40 -25.42 -25.83
N TRP A 710 9.39 -24.35 -25.03
CA TRP A 710 8.19 -23.92 -24.32
C TRP A 710 7.13 -23.28 -25.24
N MET A 711 7.54 -22.33 -26.09
CA MET A 711 6.64 -21.65 -27.03
C MET A 711 6.10 -22.61 -28.11
N LYS A 712 6.90 -23.60 -28.52
CA LYS A 712 6.47 -24.62 -29.49
C LYS A 712 5.27 -25.42 -28.98
N GLN A 713 5.30 -25.89 -27.73
CA GLN A 713 4.17 -26.63 -27.13
C GLN A 713 2.88 -25.80 -27.12
N HIS A 714 3.00 -24.49 -26.86
CA HIS A 714 1.85 -23.59 -26.89
C HIS A 714 1.32 -23.40 -28.30
N ASN A 715 2.19 -23.16 -29.27
CA ASN A 715 1.79 -23.00 -30.67
C ASN A 715 1.14 -24.29 -31.21
N ASP A 716 1.70 -25.45 -30.89
CA ASP A 716 1.12 -26.75 -31.25
C ASP A 716 -0.31 -26.86 -30.72
N PHE A 717 -0.56 -26.47 -29.46
CA PHE A 717 -1.91 -26.42 -28.90
C PHE A 717 -2.84 -25.44 -29.64
N LEU A 718 -2.37 -24.23 -29.96
CA LEU A 718 -3.16 -23.19 -30.64
C LEU A 718 -3.64 -23.63 -32.03
N TYR A 719 -2.80 -24.34 -32.77
CA TYR A 719 -3.09 -24.80 -34.13
C TYR A 719 -3.82 -26.15 -34.17
N VAL A 720 -3.56 -27.05 -33.23
CA VAL A 720 -4.27 -28.35 -33.13
C VAL A 720 -5.68 -28.17 -32.57
N THR A 721 -5.89 -27.20 -31.67
CA THR A 721 -7.22 -26.93 -31.10
C THR A 721 -8.09 -26.19 -32.11
N THR A 722 -9.06 -26.89 -32.68
CA THR A 722 -10.02 -26.34 -33.64
C THR A 722 -11.42 -26.25 -33.03
N LEU A 723 -12.08 -25.11 -33.23
CA LEU A 723 -13.47 -24.89 -32.84
C LEU A 723 -14.37 -25.26 -34.01
N SER A 724 -15.26 -26.23 -33.79
CA SER A 724 -16.35 -26.52 -34.73
C SER A 724 -17.37 -25.37 -34.75
N HIS A 725 -18.23 -25.34 -35.75
CA HIS A 725 -19.36 -24.39 -35.81
C HIS A 725 -20.15 -24.33 -34.49
N GLN A 726 -20.46 -25.49 -33.87
CA GLN A 726 -21.15 -25.51 -32.57
C GLN A 726 -20.29 -24.94 -31.44
N GLY A 727 -18.97 -25.16 -31.46
CA GLY A 727 -18.02 -24.59 -30.50
C GLY A 727 -17.92 -23.07 -30.60
N ILE A 728 -17.86 -22.52 -31.83
CA ILE A 728 -17.88 -21.07 -32.09
C ILE A 728 -19.17 -20.46 -31.55
N TYR A 729 -20.32 -21.08 -31.83
CA TYR A 729 -21.61 -20.60 -31.32
C TYR A 729 -21.66 -20.64 -29.79
N THR A 730 -21.29 -21.78 -29.20
CA THR A 730 -21.27 -21.94 -27.74
C THR A 730 -20.38 -20.90 -27.07
N PHE A 731 -19.22 -20.59 -27.65
CA PHE A 731 -18.33 -19.56 -27.12
C PHE A 731 -18.97 -18.17 -27.18
N ILE A 732 -19.49 -17.76 -28.34
CA ILE A 732 -20.08 -16.43 -28.53
C ILE A 732 -21.27 -16.22 -27.60
N GLU A 733 -22.17 -17.21 -27.47
CA GLU A 733 -23.32 -17.12 -26.56
C GLU A 733 -22.87 -16.94 -25.10
N ARG A 734 -21.88 -17.72 -24.65
CA ARG A 734 -21.34 -17.63 -23.28
C ARG A 734 -20.67 -16.28 -23.06
N PHE A 735 -19.84 -15.83 -24.00
CA PHE A 735 -19.16 -14.55 -23.94
C PHE A 735 -20.16 -13.40 -23.85
N CYS A 736 -21.13 -13.36 -24.76
CA CYS A 736 -22.14 -12.31 -24.79
C CYS A 736 -23.06 -12.33 -23.55
N ASN A 737 -23.44 -13.51 -23.05
CA ASN A 737 -24.22 -13.59 -21.82
C ASN A 737 -23.45 -13.09 -20.60
N LYS A 738 -22.15 -13.42 -20.50
CA LYS A 738 -21.31 -13.04 -19.38
C LYS A 738 -21.06 -11.54 -19.33
N TYR A 739 -20.90 -10.89 -20.49
CA TYR A 739 -20.51 -9.49 -20.59
C TYR A 739 -21.61 -8.55 -21.09
N ALA A 740 -22.88 -8.94 -20.93
CA ALA A 740 -24.06 -8.13 -21.25
C ALA A 740 -24.12 -7.63 -22.72
N LEU A 741 -23.78 -8.51 -23.68
CA LEU A 741 -23.78 -8.24 -25.13
C LEU A 741 -24.90 -9.00 -25.85
N GLN A 742 -26.05 -9.23 -25.21
CA GLN A 742 -27.14 -10.04 -25.76
C GLN A 742 -27.67 -9.48 -27.10
N ASP A 743 -27.70 -8.16 -27.25
CA ASP A 743 -28.27 -7.50 -28.43
C ASP A 743 -27.46 -7.73 -29.71
N VAL A 744 -26.20 -8.13 -29.60
CA VAL A 744 -25.29 -8.30 -30.75
C VAL A 744 -24.95 -9.76 -31.04
N VAL A 745 -25.48 -10.72 -30.25
CA VAL A 745 -25.19 -12.16 -30.36
C VAL A 745 -25.37 -12.67 -31.79
N GLN A 746 -26.52 -12.39 -32.42
CA GLN A 746 -26.82 -12.87 -33.77
C GLN A 746 -25.86 -12.29 -34.82
N ASN A 747 -25.54 -11.00 -34.72
CA ASN A 747 -24.60 -10.36 -35.63
C ASN A 747 -23.18 -10.91 -35.45
N PHE A 748 -22.80 -11.22 -34.21
CA PHE A 748 -21.51 -11.82 -33.89
C PHE A 748 -21.41 -13.24 -34.48
N HIS A 749 -22.44 -14.08 -34.32
CA HIS A 749 -22.49 -15.39 -34.96
C HIS A 749 -22.35 -15.30 -36.48
N ASN A 750 -23.11 -14.40 -37.11
CA ASN A 750 -23.07 -14.21 -38.56
C ASN A 750 -21.70 -13.73 -39.03
N PHE A 751 -20.97 -12.95 -38.23
CA PHE A 751 -19.63 -12.47 -38.57
C PHE A 751 -18.56 -13.58 -38.48
N CYS A 752 -18.71 -14.48 -37.51
CA CYS A 752 -17.81 -15.62 -37.28
C CYS A 752 -18.34 -16.93 -37.89
N SER A 753 -19.21 -16.86 -38.89
CA SER A 753 -19.87 -18.03 -39.47
C SER A 753 -18.92 -18.82 -40.37
N ASP A 754 -18.11 -19.70 -39.77
CA ASP A 754 -17.25 -20.65 -40.47
C ASP A 754 -17.51 -22.08 -39.98
N TYR A 755 -17.13 -23.07 -40.80
CA TYR A 755 -17.29 -24.48 -40.42
C TYR A 755 -16.37 -24.89 -39.26
N THR A 756 -15.11 -24.44 -39.32
CA THR A 756 -14.07 -24.70 -38.32
C THR A 756 -13.08 -23.55 -38.29
N LEU A 757 -12.62 -23.14 -37.10
CA LEU A 757 -11.56 -22.15 -36.91
C LEU A 757 -10.52 -22.65 -35.91
N THR A 758 -9.25 -22.39 -36.16
CA THR A 758 -8.20 -22.46 -35.13
C THR A 758 -8.37 -21.32 -34.12
N LEU A 759 -7.69 -21.40 -32.97
CA LEU A 759 -7.79 -20.34 -31.95
C LEU A 759 -7.29 -18.97 -32.43
N PRO A 760 -6.16 -18.86 -33.16
CA PRO A 760 -5.71 -17.58 -33.69
C PRO A 760 -6.70 -16.97 -34.70
N GLU A 761 -7.25 -17.79 -35.61
CA GLU A 761 -8.22 -17.33 -36.61
C GLU A 761 -9.53 -16.85 -35.96
N PHE A 762 -10.01 -17.59 -34.96
CA PHE A 762 -11.20 -17.19 -34.20
C PHE A 762 -10.97 -15.88 -33.47
N TYR A 763 -9.82 -15.72 -32.80
CA TYR A 763 -9.47 -14.48 -32.12
C TYR A 763 -9.43 -13.30 -33.10
N GLU A 764 -8.78 -13.43 -34.25
CA GLU A 764 -8.68 -12.34 -35.24
C GLU A 764 -10.08 -11.89 -35.69
N LYS A 765 -10.96 -12.83 -36.05
CA LYS A 765 -12.33 -12.52 -36.47
C LYS A 765 -13.14 -11.88 -35.35
N ALA A 766 -13.12 -12.45 -34.15
CA ALA A 766 -13.83 -11.91 -33.00
C ALA A 766 -13.33 -10.51 -32.61
N SER A 767 -12.02 -10.29 -32.62
CA SER A 767 -11.42 -8.98 -32.37
C SER A 767 -11.84 -7.95 -33.43
N ARG A 768 -11.89 -8.33 -34.71
CA ARG A 768 -12.36 -7.44 -35.79
C ARG A 768 -13.84 -7.08 -35.64
N PHE A 769 -14.67 -8.02 -35.22
CA PHE A 769 -16.08 -7.75 -34.92
C PHE A 769 -16.21 -6.71 -33.78
N LEU A 770 -15.51 -6.94 -32.66
CA LEU A 770 -15.52 -6.01 -31.52
C LEU A 770 -14.97 -4.63 -31.90
N GLN A 771 -13.95 -4.56 -32.75
CA GLN A 771 -13.38 -3.31 -33.24
C GLN A 771 -14.39 -2.53 -34.11
N GLN A 772 -15.19 -3.23 -34.93
CA GLN A 772 -16.26 -2.61 -35.70
C GLN A 772 -17.40 -2.11 -34.81
N LEU A 773 -17.79 -2.92 -33.81
CA LEU A 773 -18.85 -2.58 -32.87
C LEU A 773 -18.50 -1.35 -32.03
N TYR A 774 -17.24 -1.24 -31.57
CA TYR A 774 -16.77 -0.17 -30.69
C TYR A 774 -15.84 0.84 -31.37
N ARG A 775 -16.02 1.07 -32.68
CA ARG A 775 -15.20 2.02 -33.46
C ARG A 775 -15.13 3.42 -32.83
N HIS A 776 -16.21 3.88 -32.21
CA HIS A 776 -16.30 5.21 -31.58
C HIS A 776 -16.01 5.19 -30.06
N ALA A 777 -15.68 4.03 -29.49
CA ALA A 777 -15.43 3.84 -28.06
C ALA A 777 -14.17 2.97 -27.85
N PRO A 778 -12.96 3.50 -28.11
CA PRO A 778 -11.72 2.72 -28.09
C PRO A 778 -11.44 2.06 -26.73
N LYS A 779 -11.79 2.72 -25.61
CA LYS A 779 -11.68 2.14 -24.26
C LYS A 779 -12.53 0.88 -24.08
N ALA A 780 -13.74 0.88 -24.64
CA ALA A 780 -14.61 -0.30 -24.59
C ALA A 780 -14.03 -1.44 -25.44
N PHE A 781 -13.51 -1.13 -26.64
CA PHE A 781 -12.83 -2.13 -27.48
C PHE A 781 -11.68 -2.82 -26.74
N THR A 782 -10.75 -2.06 -26.14
CA THR A 782 -9.62 -2.62 -25.39
C THR A 782 -10.09 -3.51 -24.24
N LEU A 783 -11.14 -3.10 -23.51
CA LEU A 783 -11.71 -3.90 -22.42
C LEU A 783 -12.27 -5.25 -22.93
N TYR A 784 -13.13 -5.22 -23.96
CA TYR A 784 -13.72 -6.44 -24.50
C TYR A 784 -12.71 -7.35 -25.19
N GLN A 785 -11.68 -6.78 -25.83
CA GLN A 785 -10.58 -7.56 -26.40
C GLN A 785 -9.85 -8.34 -25.31
N ARG A 786 -9.57 -7.72 -24.16
CA ARG A 786 -8.95 -8.42 -23.02
C ARG A 786 -9.85 -9.51 -22.43
N TYR A 787 -11.15 -9.24 -22.32
CA TYR A 787 -12.13 -10.25 -21.90
C TYR A 787 -12.24 -11.41 -22.88
N LEU A 788 -12.11 -11.14 -24.19
CA LEU A 788 -12.09 -12.17 -25.22
C LEU A 788 -10.92 -13.13 -25.02
N VAL A 789 -9.68 -12.62 -24.88
CA VAL A 789 -8.50 -13.48 -24.67
C VAL A 789 -8.60 -14.25 -23.34
N HIS A 790 -9.02 -13.59 -22.26
CA HIS A 790 -9.26 -14.24 -20.97
C HIS A 790 -10.25 -15.41 -21.09
N GLN A 791 -11.37 -15.20 -21.79
CA GLN A 791 -12.38 -16.23 -21.96
C GLN A 791 -11.88 -17.39 -22.82
N ILE A 792 -11.09 -17.12 -23.88
CA ILE A 792 -10.44 -18.15 -24.70
C ILE A 792 -9.56 -19.05 -23.82
N VAL A 793 -8.67 -18.47 -23.04
CA VAL A 793 -7.73 -19.23 -22.18
C VAL A 793 -8.47 -20.04 -21.09
N ASN A 794 -9.58 -19.52 -20.55
CA ASN A 794 -10.30 -20.18 -19.46
C ASN A 794 -11.28 -21.29 -19.93
N ASP A 795 -11.95 -21.09 -21.07
CA ASP A 795 -13.03 -21.96 -21.52
C ASP A 795 -12.59 -23.01 -22.55
N ILE A 796 -11.66 -22.69 -23.43
CA ILE A 796 -11.28 -23.59 -24.52
C ILE A 796 -10.20 -24.58 -24.02
N PRO A 797 -10.27 -25.87 -24.41
CA PRO A 797 -11.12 -26.46 -25.44
C PRO A 797 -12.51 -26.89 -24.96
N TYR A 798 -13.40 -27.08 -25.94
CA TYR A 798 -14.73 -27.66 -25.72
C TYR A 798 -14.73 -29.16 -26.00
N VAL A 799 -15.41 -29.92 -25.14
CA VAL A 799 -15.61 -31.36 -25.30
C VAL A 799 -17.10 -31.70 -25.35
N SER A 800 -17.46 -32.72 -26.12
CA SER A 800 -18.84 -33.23 -26.12
C SER A 800 -19.09 -34.06 -24.87
N GLU A 801 -20.33 -34.02 -24.38
CA GLU A 801 -20.81 -34.91 -23.33
C GLU A 801 -20.58 -36.40 -23.63
N GLN A 802 -20.56 -36.79 -24.91
CA GLN A 802 -20.32 -38.18 -25.34
C GLN A 802 -18.89 -38.65 -25.06
N GLN A 803 -17.94 -37.71 -24.95
CA GLN A 803 -16.53 -38.00 -24.67
C GLN A 803 -16.24 -38.09 -23.17
N LEU A 804 -17.23 -37.79 -22.30
CA LEU A 804 -17.04 -37.80 -20.85
C LEU A 804 -16.54 -39.13 -20.28
N PRO A 805 -17.04 -40.31 -20.69
CA PRO A 805 -16.54 -41.57 -20.14
C PRO A 805 -15.03 -41.75 -20.34
N GLU A 806 -14.54 -41.47 -21.55
CA GLU A 806 -13.12 -41.55 -21.90
C GLU A 806 -12.30 -40.47 -21.18
N ILE A 807 -12.79 -39.23 -21.15
CA ILE A 807 -12.12 -38.12 -20.47
C ILE A 807 -11.97 -38.39 -18.97
N LEU A 808 -13.02 -38.86 -18.31
CA LEU A 808 -12.97 -39.18 -16.89
C LEU A 808 -11.99 -40.32 -16.62
N ASP A 809 -11.96 -41.37 -17.44
CA ASP A 809 -11.02 -42.48 -17.28
C ASP A 809 -9.56 -42.03 -17.47
N ASN A 810 -9.28 -41.23 -18.51
CA ASN A 810 -7.96 -40.68 -18.78
C ASN A 810 -7.44 -39.83 -17.61
N ILE A 811 -8.25 -38.86 -17.15
CA ILE A 811 -7.88 -38.01 -16.00
C ILE A 811 -7.70 -38.87 -14.74
N SER A 812 -8.61 -39.80 -14.47
CA SER A 812 -8.55 -40.65 -13.28
C SER A 812 -7.33 -41.57 -13.27
N SER A 813 -6.95 -42.07 -14.44
CA SER A 813 -5.77 -42.92 -14.65
C SER A 813 -4.48 -42.14 -14.43
N TYR A 814 -4.40 -40.91 -14.95
CA TYR A 814 -3.27 -40.01 -14.67
C TYR A 814 -3.15 -39.68 -13.17
N LEU A 815 -4.27 -39.49 -12.49
CA LEU A 815 -4.30 -39.21 -11.05
C LEU A 815 -4.09 -40.46 -10.17
N GLY A 816 -4.13 -41.67 -10.74
CA GLY A 816 -4.01 -42.93 -10.01
C GLY A 816 -5.25 -43.31 -9.20
N ILE A 817 -6.45 -42.87 -9.61
CA ILE A 817 -7.72 -43.03 -8.87
C ILE A 817 -8.86 -43.64 -9.70
N SER A 818 -8.58 -44.31 -10.83
CA SER A 818 -9.59 -44.86 -11.76
C SER A 818 -10.63 -45.75 -11.09
N SER A 819 -10.23 -46.59 -10.14
CA SER A 819 -11.16 -47.48 -9.40
C SER A 819 -12.22 -46.72 -8.59
N ARG A 820 -11.95 -45.47 -8.21
CA ARG A 820 -12.86 -44.61 -7.43
C ARG A 820 -13.70 -43.67 -8.29
N MET A 821 -13.26 -43.40 -9.51
CA MET A 821 -13.78 -42.35 -10.38
C MET A 821 -14.35 -42.89 -11.71
N ALA A 822 -14.64 -44.19 -11.79
CA ALA A 822 -15.23 -44.82 -12.97
C ALA A 822 -16.58 -44.17 -13.34
N TYR A 823 -16.79 -43.93 -14.64
CA TYR A 823 -17.99 -43.27 -15.16
C TYR A 823 -19.29 -43.94 -14.69
N ASP A 824 -19.33 -45.28 -14.72
CA ASP A 824 -20.52 -46.06 -14.36
C ASP A 824 -21.02 -45.77 -12.95
N ASN A 825 -20.09 -45.51 -12.01
CA ASN A 825 -20.40 -45.16 -10.62
C ASN A 825 -21.16 -43.84 -10.49
N PHE A 826 -21.00 -42.93 -11.46
CA PHE A 826 -21.56 -41.58 -11.43
C PHE A 826 -22.49 -41.27 -12.62
N SER A 827 -22.77 -42.25 -13.48
CA SER A 827 -23.58 -42.10 -14.70
C SER A 827 -24.90 -41.36 -14.45
N ALA A 828 -25.69 -41.81 -13.46
CA ALA A 828 -26.96 -41.16 -13.10
C ALA A 828 -26.78 -39.70 -12.65
N LEU A 829 -25.72 -39.42 -11.87
CA LEU A 829 -25.42 -38.09 -11.34
C LEU A 829 -24.97 -37.13 -12.46
N ILE A 830 -24.17 -37.64 -13.40
CA ILE A 830 -23.70 -36.90 -14.58
C ILE A 830 -24.88 -36.61 -15.50
N GLU A 831 -25.70 -37.61 -15.85
CA GLU A 831 -26.86 -37.46 -16.73
C GLU A 831 -27.90 -36.47 -16.19
N GLN A 832 -28.02 -36.34 -14.87
CA GLN A 832 -28.89 -35.34 -14.24
C GLN A 832 -28.39 -33.90 -14.40
N HIS A 833 -27.08 -33.67 -14.45
CA HIS A 833 -26.47 -32.34 -14.36
C HIS A 833 -25.81 -31.85 -15.66
N VAL A 834 -25.53 -32.76 -16.59
CA VAL A 834 -24.95 -32.47 -17.91
C VAL A 834 -26.03 -32.64 -18.97
N PRO A 835 -26.46 -31.55 -19.65
CA PRO A 835 -27.43 -31.66 -20.73
C PRO A 835 -26.91 -32.52 -21.88
N LYS A 836 -27.79 -33.34 -22.47
CA LYS A 836 -27.47 -34.10 -23.69
C LYS A 836 -27.17 -33.17 -24.86
N LEU A 837 -26.26 -33.57 -25.75
CA LEU A 837 -25.80 -32.80 -26.92
C LEU A 837 -25.16 -31.44 -26.57
N SER A 838 -24.60 -31.31 -25.36
CA SER A 838 -23.95 -30.07 -24.91
C SER A 838 -22.44 -30.13 -25.06
N LEU A 839 -21.86 -28.96 -25.33
CA LEU A 839 -20.41 -28.76 -25.27
C LEU A 839 -20.03 -28.22 -23.89
N LEU A 840 -19.11 -28.91 -23.25
CA LEU A 840 -18.54 -28.56 -21.96
C LEU A 840 -17.21 -27.84 -22.18
N SER A 841 -17.05 -26.67 -21.56
CA SER A 841 -15.76 -25.98 -21.56
C SER A 841 -14.74 -26.69 -20.68
N SER A 842 -13.48 -26.34 -20.84
CA SER A 842 -12.40 -26.72 -19.91
C SER A 842 -12.78 -26.41 -18.45
N ALA A 843 -13.40 -25.25 -18.20
CA ALA A 843 -13.91 -24.88 -16.87
C ALA A 843 -15.06 -25.78 -16.39
N ASP A 844 -16.00 -26.14 -17.27
CA ASP A 844 -17.10 -27.04 -16.94
C ASP A 844 -16.61 -28.44 -16.57
N VAL A 845 -15.64 -28.98 -17.33
CA VAL A 845 -15.01 -30.28 -17.02
C VAL A 845 -14.32 -30.24 -15.66
N ARG A 846 -13.57 -29.18 -15.35
CA ARG A 846 -13.00 -28.98 -14.01
C ARG A 846 -14.06 -28.97 -12.93
N HIS A 847 -15.15 -28.23 -13.13
CA HIS A 847 -16.23 -28.13 -12.17
C HIS A 847 -16.95 -29.46 -11.97
N LEU A 848 -17.22 -30.21 -13.04
CA LEU A 848 -17.78 -31.55 -12.99
C LEU A 848 -16.87 -32.48 -12.18
N TYR A 849 -15.59 -32.58 -12.56
CA TYR A 849 -14.64 -33.49 -11.94
C TYR A 849 -14.43 -33.20 -10.45
N LYS A 850 -14.37 -31.91 -10.06
CA LYS A 850 -14.34 -31.52 -8.64
C LYS A 850 -15.59 -31.96 -7.87
N GLY A 851 -16.77 -31.87 -8.48
CA GLY A 851 -18.01 -32.37 -7.89
C GLY A 851 -17.96 -33.89 -7.67
N LEU A 852 -17.45 -34.63 -8.66
CA LEU A 852 -17.25 -36.07 -8.56
C LEU A 852 -16.21 -36.46 -7.50
N LEU A 853 -15.12 -35.69 -7.37
CA LEU A 853 -14.15 -35.88 -6.29
C LEU A 853 -14.82 -35.68 -4.92
N MET A 854 -15.57 -34.59 -4.73
CA MET A 854 -16.26 -34.36 -3.45
C MET A 854 -17.26 -35.48 -3.13
N GLU A 855 -18.01 -35.96 -4.12
CA GLU A 855 -18.97 -37.06 -3.95
C GLU A 855 -18.27 -38.39 -3.67
N SER A 856 -17.17 -38.71 -4.37
CA SER A 856 -16.41 -39.94 -4.19
C SER A 856 -15.74 -40.01 -2.81
N TYR A 857 -15.15 -38.90 -2.36
CA TYR A 857 -14.45 -38.83 -1.07
C TYR A 857 -15.37 -38.47 0.10
N GLN A 858 -16.59 -37.99 -0.17
CA GLN A 858 -17.52 -37.42 0.83
C GLN A 858 -16.85 -36.37 1.71
N LYS A 859 -15.96 -35.54 1.12
CA LYS A 859 -15.16 -34.53 1.82
C LYS A 859 -15.03 -33.26 0.98
N LEU A 860 -14.99 -32.13 1.68
CA LEU A 860 -14.78 -30.79 1.09
C LEU A 860 -13.30 -30.39 1.00
N TYR A 861 -12.47 -31.01 1.81
CA TYR A 861 -11.05 -30.72 1.95
C TYR A 861 -10.22 -31.99 1.86
N THR A 862 -9.00 -31.85 1.34
CA THR A 862 -8.03 -32.93 1.13
C THR A 862 -6.66 -32.55 1.66
N GLU A 863 -5.84 -33.56 1.92
CA GLU A 863 -4.43 -33.41 2.30
C GLU A 863 -3.52 -33.09 1.12
N GLU A 864 -3.93 -33.45 -0.10
CA GLU A 864 -3.19 -33.16 -1.32
C GLU A 864 -3.89 -32.08 -2.16
N ASP A 865 -3.11 -31.31 -2.92
CA ASP A 865 -3.62 -30.32 -3.87
C ASP A 865 -4.19 -30.98 -5.12
N MET A 866 -5.37 -31.57 -4.96
CA MET A 866 -6.12 -32.20 -6.04
C MET A 866 -6.51 -31.22 -7.14
N TYR A 867 -6.58 -29.91 -6.84
CA TYR A 867 -6.88 -28.89 -7.86
C TYR A 867 -5.70 -28.68 -8.80
N LEU A 868 -4.50 -28.55 -8.27
CA LEU A 868 -3.28 -28.46 -9.06
C LEU A 868 -3.01 -29.77 -9.82
N ARG A 869 -3.17 -30.93 -9.18
CA ARG A 869 -3.03 -32.24 -9.85
C ARG A 869 -4.04 -32.40 -11.00
N LEU A 870 -5.29 -31.99 -10.81
CA LEU A 870 -6.31 -31.98 -11.87
C LEU A 870 -5.91 -31.04 -13.02
N ALA A 871 -5.40 -29.84 -12.71
CA ALA A 871 -4.92 -28.91 -13.73
C ALA A 871 -3.83 -29.55 -14.62
N THR A 872 -2.86 -30.22 -14.00
CA THR A 872 -1.78 -30.93 -14.69
C THR A 872 -2.31 -32.08 -15.54
N ALA A 873 -3.21 -32.91 -15.00
CA ALA A 873 -3.84 -34.01 -15.73
C ALA A 873 -4.63 -33.51 -16.96
N MET A 874 -5.38 -32.43 -16.81
CA MET A 874 -6.12 -31.85 -17.93
C MET A 874 -5.20 -31.28 -19.02
N ARG A 875 -4.08 -30.65 -18.65
CA ARG A 875 -3.09 -30.18 -19.63
C ARG A 875 -2.44 -31.33 -20.39
N HIS A 876 -2.11 -32.42 -19.68
CA HIS A 876 -1.54 -33.62 -20.30
C HIS A 876 -2.44 -34.20 -21.41
N HIS A 877 -3.76 -34.13 -21.23
CA HIS A 877 -4.74 -34.60 -22.21
C HIS A 877 -5.27 -33.49 -23.15
N ASN A 878 -4.62 -32.32 -23.22
CA ASN A 878 -5.07 -31.17 -24.03
C ASN A 878 -6.51 -30.71 -23.72
N LEU A 879 -6.95 -30.84 -22.46
CA LEU A 879 -8.27 -30.42 -21.97
C LEU A 879 -8.23 -29.03 -21.29
N ALA A 880 -7.07 -28.40 -21.23
CA ALA A 880 -6.86 -27.06 -20.69
C ALA A 880 -5.73 -26.37 -21.46
N TYR A 881 -5.74 -25.03 -21.45
CA TYR A 881 -4.66 -24.24 -22.04
C TYR A 881 -3.30 -24.63 -21.44
N PRO A 882 -2.22 -24.67 -22.24
CA PRO A 882 -0.88 -24.96 -21.77
C PRO A 882 -0.48 -24.09 -20.58
N ALA A 883 0.35 -24.66 -19.70
CA ALA A 883 0.68 -24.01 -18.45
C ALA A 883 1.55 -22.76 -18.67
N PRO A 884 1.20 -21.62 -18.05
CA PRO A 884 2.06 -20.44 -18.07
C PRO A 884 3.32 -20.67 -17.25
N LEU A 885 4.39 -19.93 -17.57
CA LEU A 885 5.59 -19.86 -16.73
C LEU A 885 5.34 -18.89 -15.58
N LEU A 886 4.79 -19.40 -14.47
CA LEU A 886 4.63 -18.62 -13.24
C LEU A 886 5.99 -18.35 -12.61
N PHE A 887 6.42 -17.09 -12.60
CA PHE A 887 7.76 -16.72 -12.15
C PHE A 887 7.78 -15.83 -10.90
N GLY A 888 6.64 -15.24 -10.52
CA GLY A 888 6.59 -14.38 -9.34
C GLY A 888 5.22 -14.29 -8.68
N ASP A 889 5.21 -14.17 -7.37
CA ASP A 889 4.06 -13.77 -6.56
C ASP A 889 3.90 -12.26 -6.69
N THR A 890 2.76 -11.80 -7.23
CA THR A 890 2.51 -10.36 -7.45
C THR A 890 2.36 -9.58 -6.15
N ASN A 891 2.29 -10.25 -5.00
CA ASN A 891 1.82 -9.72 -3.71
C ASN A 891 0.32 -9.40 -3.68
N TRP A 892 -0.34 -9.25 -4.84
CA TRP A 892 -1.77 -9.02 -4.90
C TRP A 892 -2.54 -10.27 -4.46
N PRO A 893 -3.77 -10.12 -3.94
CA PRO A 893 -4.52 -11.24 -3.41
C PRO A 893 -4.74 -12.33 -4.47
N TYR A 894 -4.11 -13.48 -4.23
CA TYR A 894 -4.28 -14.71 -5.02
C TYR A 894 -3.86 -14.59 -6.49
N SER A 895 -2.88 -13.73 -6.79
CA SER A 895 -2.41 -13.49 -8.16
C SER A 895 -0.89 -13.66 -8.28
N TYR A 896 -0.46 -14.23 -9.40
CA TYR A 896 0.93 -14.55 -9.74
C TYR A 896 1.26 -14.02 -11.12
N PHE A 897 2.44 -13.46 -11.32
CA PHE A 897 2.92 -13.13 -12.65
C PHE A 897 3.30 -14.40 -13.40
N GLY A 898 2.87 -14.48 -14.65
CA GLY A 898 3.24 -15.58 -15.52
C GLY A 898 3.38 -15.17 -16.97
N PHE A 899 4.32 -15.79 -17.66
CA PHE A 899 4.42 -15.69 -19.11
C PHE A 899 3.49 -16.70 -19.77
N ILE A 900 2.80 -16.26 -20.83
CA ILE A 900 1.91 -17.07 -21.64
C ILE A 900 2.13 -16.75 -23.11
N VAL A 901 1.91 -17.72 -24.01
CA VAL A 901 1.77 -17.41 -25.44
C VAL A 901 0.34 -16.91 -25.68
N ASN A 902 0.20 -15.66 -26.10
CA ASN A 902 -1.10 -15.05 -26.35
C ASN A 902 -1.79 -15.76 -27.54
N PRO A 903 -3.03 -16.26 -27.39
CA PRO A 903 -3.69 -17.05 -28.45
C PRO A 903 -3.99 -16.23 -29.71
N GLY A 904 -3.97 -14.90 -29.62
CA GLY A 904 -4.17 -14.00 -30.75
C GLY A 904 -2.88 -13.61 -31.45
N THR A 905 -1.93 -13.01 -30.71
CA THR A 905 -0.68 -12.51 -31.29
C THR A 905 0.36 -13.61 -31.52
N GLN A 906 0.18 -14.77 -30.87
CA GLN A 906 1.12 -15.90 -30.88
C GLN A 906 2.51 -15.55 -30.34
N GLN A 907 2.62 -14.45 -29.59
CA GLN A 907 3.84 -14.01 -28.95
C GLN A 907 3.79 -14.25 -27.45
N ILE A 908 4.96 -14.32 -26.81
CA ILE A 908 5.05 -14.35 -25.35
C ILE A 908 4.51 -13.02 -24.81
N ASP A 909 3.65 -13.13 -23.81
CA ASP A 909 2.94 -12.03 -23.18
C ASP A 909 2.98 -12.21 -21.66
N LEU A 910 2.83 -11.10 -20.91
CA LEU A 910 2.92 -11.08 -19.44
C LEU A 910 1.55 -10.87 -18.82
N TRP A 911 1.11 -11.84 -18.03
CA TRP A 911 -0.24 -11.91 -17.48
C TRP A 911 -0.22 -12.14 -15.97
N GLN A 912 -1.35 -11.86 -15.32
CA GLN A 912 -1.62 -12.28 -13.94
C GLN A 912 -2.44 -13.58 -13.93
N PHE A 913 -2.09 -14.53 -13.08
CA PHE A 913 -2.74 -15.83 -12.97
C PHE A 913 -3.09 -16.21 -11.53
N ASN A 914 -4.04 -17.12 -11.35
CA ASN A 914 -4.14 -17.86 -10.10
C ASN A 914 -2.95 -18.82 -9.93
N TYR A 915 -2.76 -19.35 -8.71
CA TYR A 915 -1.60 -20.20 -8.39
C TYR A 915 -1.46 -21.48 -9.23
N ALA A 916 -2.56 -21.96 -9.82
CA ALA A 916 -2.56 -23.13 -10.69
C ALA A 916 -2.34 -22.80 -12.19
N GLY A 917 -2.29 -21.51 -12.56
CA GLY A 917 -2.12 -21.07 -13.95
C GLY A 917 -3.30 -21.40 -14.88
N LEU A 918 -4.52 -21.54 -14.34
CA LEU A 918 -5.73 -21.88 -15.11
C LEU A 918 -6.65 -20.69 -15.36
N GLN A 919 -6.55 -19.65 -14.53
CA GLN A 919 -7.31 -18.41 -14.64
C GLN A 919 -6.33 -17.28 -14.81
N GLY A 920 -6.27 -16.69 -16.00
CA GLY A 920 -5.31 -15.64 -16.34
C GLY A 920 -5.97 -14.40 -16.91
N TYR A 921 -5.40 -13.22 -16.63
CA TYR A 921 -5.82 -11.95 -17.23
C TYR A 921 -4.60 -11.20 -17.78
N PRO A 922 -4.71 -10.60 -18.99
CA PRO A 922 -3.68 -9.69 -19.48
C PRO A 922 -3.50 -8.50 -18.53
N LEU A 923 -2.27 -8.01 -18.35
CA LEU A 923 -2.01 -6.80 -17.56
C LEU A 923 -2.58 -5.55 -18.28
N ASN A 924 -3.02 -4.55 -17.51
CA ASN A 924 -3.60 -3.32 -18.06
C ASN A 924 -2.56 -2.45 -18.79
N ASN A 925 -1.33 -2.40 -18.26
CA ASN A 925 -0.33 -1.36 -18.56
C ASN A 925 1.02 -1.95 -18.98
N ILE A 926 0.99 -2.98 -19.82
CA ILE A 926 2.23 -3.68 -20.24
C ILE A 926 3.23 -2.74 -20.92
N GLU A 927 2.75 -1.71 -21.63
CA GLU A 927 3.59 -0.70 -22.28
C GLU A 927 4.36 0.17 -21.28
N GLU A 928 3.74 0.51 -20.14
CA GLU A 928 4.40 1.27 -19.06
C GLU A 928 5.42 0.40 -18.33
N ILE A 929 5.06 -0.87 -18.08
CA ILE A 929 5.89 -1.86 -17.40
C ILE A 929 7.12 -2.27 -18.22
N LEU A 930 7.03 -2.24 -19.55
CA LEU A 930 8.14 -2.51 -20.47
C LEU A 930 8.77 -1.21 -21.00
N SER A 931 8.46 -0.06 -20.42
CA SER A 931 9.01 1.22 -20.87
C SER A 931 10.52 1.32 -20.61
N LEU A 932 11.23 2.03 -21.50
CA LEU A 932 12.70 2.17 -21.46
C LEU A 932 13.21 3.16 -20.39
N GLN A 933 12.35 3.71 -19.53
CA GLN A 933 12.74 4.76 -18.58
C GLN A 933 13.35 4.22 -17.28
N GLN A 934 12.92 3.04 -16.83
CA GLN A 934 13.44 2.39 -15.62
C GLN A 934 13.71 0.91 -15.89
N PRO A 935 14.75 0.32 -15.27
CA PRO A 935 15.05 -1.07 -15.47
C PRO A 935 14.13 -1.96 -14.63
N TRP A 936 13.99 -3.21 -15.06
CA TRP A 936 13.65 -4.29 -14.17
C TRP A 936 14.86 -4.69 -13.34
N THR A 937 14.63 -4.98 -12.08
CA THR A 937 15.70 -5.17 -11.09
C THR A 937 15.46 -6.45 -10.28
N LEU A 938 16.52 -7.24 -10.09
CA LEU A 938 16.55 -8.42 -9.22
C LEU A 938 17.55 -8.21 -8.09
N TYR A 939 17.09 -8.38 -6.85
CA TYR A 939 17.94 -8.38 -5.66
C TYR A 939 18.48 -9.80 -5.45
N SER A 940 19.62 -10.10 -6.08
CA SER A 940 20.09 -11.46 -6.33
C SER A 940 20.74 -12.16 -5.14
N ASN A 941 21.06 -11.43 -4.06
CA ASN A 941 21.63 -12.01 -2.85
C ASN A 941 20.60 -11.99 -1.69
N PRO A 942 19.91 -13.10 -1.42
CA PRO A 942 18.90 -13.17 -0.34
C PRO A 942 19.44 -12.98 1.08
N ILE A 943 20.75 -13.13 1.27
CA ILE A 943 21.41 -12.82 2.56
C ILE A 943 21.30 -11.33 2.88
N ASP A 944 21.26 -10.49 1.85
CA ASP A 944 21.08 -9.04 2.00
C ASP A 944 19.69 -8.68 2.56
N TYR A 945 18.78 -9.64 2.71
CA TYR A 945 17.46 -9.39 3.29
C TYR A 945 16.96 -10.51 4.18
N GLY A 946 17.88 -11.05 4.98
CA GLY A 946 17.56 -11.85 6.16
C GLY A 946 17.81 -13.35 6.03
N MET A 947 18.16 -13.85 4.83
CA MET A 947 18.45 -15.27 4.66
C MET A 947 19.72 -15.65 5.43
N PRO A 948 19.66 -16.69 6.29
CA PRO A 948 20.86 -17.18 6.94
C PRO A 948 21.84 -17.68 5.85
N PRO A 949 23.15 -17.37 5.96
CA PRO A 949 24.12 -17.78 4.96
C PRO A 949 24.18 -19.32 4.87
N PRO A 950 24.20 -19.90 3.65
CA PRO A 950 24.35 -21.35 3.48
C PRO A 950 25.59 -21.90 4.21
N PRO A 951 25.58 -23.15 4.69
CA PRO A 951 26.76 -23.78 5.26
C PRO A 951 27.95 -23.73 4.28
N GLY A 952 29.06 -23.11 4.69
CA GLY A 952 30.25 -22.93 3.84
C GLY A 952 30.24 -21.68 2.94
N TYR A 953 29.13 -20.94 2.89
CA TYR A 953 29.06 -19.65 2.22
C TYR A 953 29.78 -18.60 3.06
N ARG A 954 30.94 -18.14 2.57
CA ARG A 954 31.59 -16.93 3.08
C ARG A 954 31.09 -15.78 2.25
N SER A 955 30.34 -14.87 2.85
CA SER A 955 29.97 -13.62 2.20
C SER A 955 31.25 -12.96 1.66
N HIS A 956 31.21 -12.51 0.41
CA HIS A 956 32.26 -11.72 -0.25
C HIS A 956 33.46 -12.47 -0.89
N MET A 957 33.34 -13.76 -1.23
CA MET A 957 34.32 -14.39 -2.13
C MET A 957 34.09 -13.91 -3.58
N PRO A 958 35.15 -13.52 -4.33
CA PRO A 958 35.00 -13.05 -5.71
C PRO A 958 34.32 -14.07 -6.62
N LYS A 959 33.52 -13.59 -7.59
CA LYS A 959 32.99 -14.40 -8.69
C LYS A 959 34.14 -15.14 -9.38
N GLY A 960 34.27 -16.44 -9.12
CA GLY A 960 35.37 -17.28 -9.62
C GLY A 960 36.11 -18.11 -8.56
N PHE A 961 35.69 -18.09 -7.29
CA PHE A 961 36.33 -18.90 -6.23
C PHE A 961 35.72 -20.31 -6.04
N PHE A 962 34.69 -20.68 -6.79
CA PHE A 962 34.14 -22.05 -6.81
C PHE A 962 34.03 -22.55 -8.24
#